data_AF-A0A1P8RVN2-F1
#
_entry.id   AF-A0A1P8RVN2-F1
#
_cell.length_a   1.000
_cell.length_b   1.000
_cell.length_c   1.000
_cell.angle_alpha   90.00
_cell.angle_beta   90.00
_cell.angle_gamma   90.00
#
_symmetry.space_group_name_H-M   'P 1'
#
loop_
_entity.id
_entity.type
_entity.pdbx_description
1 polymer ?
#
loop_
_entity_poly.entity_id
_entity_poly.type
_entity_poly.pdbx_seq_one_letter_code
_entity_poly.pdbx_strand_id
1 'polypeptide(L)'
;MRQFYIFISFLFCALTSFAQVTYNGNGNSGFGGAVGGSNMTITDNGTDITITFNRGPGTFDNEMVIYIDSRTGGFSSTVDFADPDNGDKLRRAINGAGTFAGATRSTVNFPVGMEADFAIAVNTSFGGLWELVNNASFPFISGVGNPTSNTETSFTMSFSKADIGIGVSDAIEFTFVVTYLDGFGGGGVFRSDEGYGNGLPTGNPGTSDITFTTSELYRESTTYTYNSSWSPSDPNGTSTLNDIFLITSDNAIISTNTNAKLVTVSPGAALTINSGVNLNVADALTLESVSNSYSSLIPVGTVTGTVIYNRYVNDNGPINGNDLISAPVSGQQFNTFIGNNTNILANPSGTDVLFGGFDNDNATEPYELWDETDTTPLTAGVGYRSGIDPVAGSNLVSFEGTVNTGLVEVAINQGSASILNLVGNPFPSYLDAQAFLTQNAAVLDPSAVVIYGYNDSTNGTSADDYTIISAIENNTLNIAPGQGFFVASSVVGGNLQFTTSTPDMRIISTDDDFIAGRSAISNVNINLSNATDNFITKVYFTASSGLGLDPGYDASLLGGVAPAFSLFSHLVEENMDVPFATQAIGKTDYNDTTIALGVNANMGEQLTFSIAENTMPASIEVYLDDTLTSTSTLLNAADYVLTPSEDLNGTGRFYLRFSNSALSTTDAIFDGISIYGNQTNRTISIAGQLTEGTSANVYDIQGRLVTARPLVSDSTLQTIDASNLHTGVYIVKLVNGNAVKTEKVILK
;
A
#
# COMPACT_ATOMS: atom_id res chain seq x y z
N MET A 1 3.13 -32.88 -6.96
CA MET A 1 1.71 -33.10 -7.33
C MET A 1 1.29 -31.96 -8.26
N ARG A 2 0.59 -32.26 -9.36
CA ARG A 2 0.29 -31.31 -10.45
C ARG A 2 -0.57 -30.15 -9.94
N GLN A 3 -0.05 -28.92 -10.04
CA GLN A 3 -0.78 -27.67 -9.81
C GLN A 3 -1.82 -27.47 -10.93
N PHE A 4 -3.08 -27.39 -10.53
CA PHE A 4 -4.17 -26.89 -11.37
C PHE A 4 -4.19 -25.37 -11.21
N TYR A 5 -3.82 -24.64 -12.26
CA TYR A 5 -4.07 -23.21 -12.37
C TYR A 5 -5.59 -23.01 -12.52
N ILE A 6 -6.27 -22.75 -11.41
CA ILE A 6 -7.61 -22.17 -11.43
C ILE A 6 -7.40 -20.66 -11.46
N PHE A 7 -7.43 -20.08 -12.65
CA PHE A 7 -7.72 -18.66 -12.84
C PHE A 7 -9.12 -18.43 -12.24
N ILE A 8 -9.18 -17.99 -10.99
CA ILE A 8 -10.39 -17.37 -10.46
C ILE A 8 -10.51 -16.05 -11.23
N SER A 9 -11.35 -16.07 -12.26
CA SER A 9 -11.88 -14.85 -12.86
C SER A 9 -12.60 -14.11 -11.74
N PHE A 10 -11.90 -13.18 -11.09
CA PHE A 10 -12.55 -12.16 -10.29
C PHE A 10 -13.57 -11.51 -11.21
N LEU A 11 -14.84 -11.72 -10.86
CA LEU A 11 -15.95 -11.04 -11.49
C LEU A 11 -15.74 -9.56 -11.17
N PHE A 12 -15.04 -8.86 -12.05
CA PHE A 12 -15.11 -7.41 -12.15
C PHE A 12 -16.58 -7.12 -12.37
N CYS A 13 -17.31 -6.86 -11.30
CA CYS A 13 -18.47 -6.00 -11.37
C CYS A 13 -17.89 -4.61 -11.61
N ALA A 14 -17.32 -4.38 -12.79
CA ALA A 14 -17.34 -3.08 -13.40
C ALA A 14 -18.83 -2.82 -13.56
N LEU A 15 -19.44 -2.23 -12.52
CA LEU A 15 -20.57 -1.36 -12.73
C LEU A 15 -20.09 -0.44 -13.84
N THR A 16 -20.56 -0.69 -15.06
CA THR A 16 -20.52 0.30 -16.13
C THR A 16 -21.41 1.42 -15.59
N SER A 17 -20.83 2.26 -14.74
CA SER A 17 -21.48 3.46 -14.25
C SER A 17 -21.51 4.38 -15.45
N PHE A 18 -22.61 4.31 -16.20
CA PHE A 18 -22.86 5.27 -17.24
C PHE A 18 -22.90 6.67 -16.63
N ALA A 19 -22.52 7.68 -17.42
CA ALA A 19 -22.52 9.06 -16.95
C ALA A 19 -23.88 9.39 -16.35
N GLN A 20 -23.88 9.76 -15.07
CA GLN A 20 -25.01 10.41 -14.43
C GLN A 20 -24.57 11.83 -14.15
N VAL A 21 -25.17 12.80 -14.83
CA VAL A 21 -24.87 14.23 -14.61
C VAL A 21 -26.11 14.90 -14.09
N THR A 22 -25.98 15.61 -12.96
CA THR A 22 -27.07 16.35 -12.33
C THR A 22 -26.92 17.85 -12.59
N TYR A 23 -28.00 18.45 -13.08
CA TYR A 23 -28.16 19.88 -13.32
C TYR A 23 -29.21 20.41 -12.34
N ASN A 24 -29.02 21.64 -11.86
CA ASN A 24 -29.96 22.29 -10.96
C ASN A 24 -30.73 23.38 -11.71
N GLY A 25 -32.01 23.53 -11.38
CA GLY A 25 -32.79 24.68 -11.83
C GLY A 25 -32.19 25.98 -11.30
N ASN A 26 -32.54 27.09 -11.94
CA ASN A 26 -31.99 28.42 -11.64
C ASN A 26 -32.42 29.02 -10.27
N GLY A 27 -33.17 28.29 -9.46
CA GLY A 27 -33.65 28.70 -8.14
C GLY A 27 -34.86 29.64 -8.15
N ASN A 28 -35.32 30.08 -9.32
CA ASN A 28 -36.47 30.99 -9.41
C ASN A 28 -37.79 30.27 -9.12
N SER A 29 -38.87 31.04 -8.93
CA SER A 29 -40.16 30.49 -8.50
C SER A 29 -41.36 31.23 -9.07
N GLY A 30 -41.23 31.83 -10.25
CA GLY A 30 -42.28 32.66 -10.84
C GLY A 30 -43.60 31.94 -11.11
N PHE A 31 -43.56 30.62 -11.30
CA PHE A 31 -44.71 29.69 -11.38
C PHE A 31 -44.73 28.70 -10.20
N GLY A 32 -44.22 29.12 -9.03
CA GLY A 32 -44.25 28.33 -7.80
C GLY A 32 -43.01 27.46 -7.56
N GLY A 33 -42.02 27.46 -8.45
CA GLY A 33 -40.74 26.78 -8.24
C GLY A 33 -40.75 25.29 -8.61
N ALA A 34 -41.67 24.87 -9.49
CA ALA A 34 -41.72 23.49 -9.97
C ALA A 34 -40.47 23.12 -10.79
N VAL A 35 -39.95 24.07 -11.57
CA VAL A 35 -38.77 23.93 -12.44
C VAL A 35 -37.58 24.69 -11.87
N GLY A 36 -37.75 25.91 -11.35
CA GLY A 36 -36.62 26.68 -10.84
C GLY A 36 -35.99 26.05 -9.59
N GLY A 37 -36.80 25.45 -8.71
CA GLY A 37 -36.31 24.70 -7.53
C GLY A 37 -36.07 23.21 -7.77
N SER A 38 -36.02 22.76 -9.03
CA SER A 38 -35.85 21.34 -9.41
C SER A 38 -34.39 20.92 -9.58
N ASN A 39 -34.16 19.62 -9.73
CA ASN A 39 -32.93 19.11 -10.34
C ASN A 39 -33.27 18.10 -11.45
N MET A 40 -32.40 18.04 -12.44
CA MET A 40 -32.50 17.15 -13.59
C MET A 40 -31.26 16.27 -13.62
N THR A 41 -31.45 14.97 -13.77
CA THR A 41 -30.37 14.01 -13.92
C THR A 41 -30.45 13.38 -15.31
N ILE A 42 -29.37 13.44 -16.08
CA ILE A 42 -29.28 12.79 -17.39
C ILE A 42 -28.36 11.59 -17.27
N THR A 43 -28.81 10.45 -17.79
CA THR A 43 -28.06 9.19 -17.91
C THR A 43 -28.19 8.62 -19.30
N ASP A 44 -27.21 7.85 -19.75
CA ASP A 44 -27.30 7.12 -21.02
C ASP A 44 -26.87 5.64 -20.88
N ASN A 45 -27.07 4.85 -21.93
CA ASN A 45 -26.50 3.50 -22.06
C ASN A 45 -25.65 3.36 -23.34
N GLY A 46 -25.16 4.47 -23.89
CA GLY A 46 -24.49 4.58 -25.20
C GLY A 46 -25.43 4.60 -26.41
N THR A 47 -26.73 4.33 -26.22
CA THR A 47 -27.75 4.34 -27.28
C THR A 47 -28.96 5.20 -26.91
N ASP A 48 -29.49 5.02 -25.71
CA ASP A 48 -30.65 5.71 -25.19
C ASP A 48 -30.24 6.69 -24.11
N ILE A 49 -30.88 7.85 -24.12
CA ILE A 49 -30.72 8.92 -23.14
C ILE A 49 -31.97 8.93 -22.29
N THR A 50 -31.80 9.00 -20.97
CA THR A 50 -32.88 9.12 -19.99
C THR A 50 -32.64 10.34 -19.13
N ILE A 51 -33.61 11.24 -19.12
CA ILE A 51 -33.67 12.43 -18.29
C ILE A 51 -34.64 12.14 -17.15
N THR A 52 -34.14 12.08 -15.93
CA THR A 52 -34.94 12.05 -14.70
C THR A 52 -35.09 13.46 -14.16
N PHE A 53 -36.31 13.97 -14.13
CA PHE A 53 -36.61 15.30 -13.62
C PHE A 53 -37.24 15.20 -12.23
N ASN A 54 -36.57 15.73 -11.21
CA ASN A 54 -37.05 15.80 -9.84
C ASN A 54 -37.64 17.20 -9.58
N ARG A 55 -38.97 17.28 -9.53
CA ARG A 55 -39.73 18.53 -9.39
C ARG A 55 -39.34 19.27 -8.10
N GLY A 56 -39.23 20.60 -8.20
CA GLY A 56 -39.10 21.47 -7.04
C GLY A 56 -40.38 21.55 -6.20
N PRO A 57 -40.48 22.48 -5.23
CA PRO A 57 -41.62 22.53 -4.30
C PRO A 57 -42.98 22.83 -4.95
N GLY A 58 -43.03 23.59 -6.06
CA GLY A 58 -44.28 23.99 -6.74
C GLY A 58 -44.88 22.97 -7.70
N THR A 59 -46.17 23.08 -8.01
CA THR A 59 -46.90 22.15 -8.90
C THR A 59 -46.51 22.29 -10.38
N PHE A 60 -46.37 21.16 -11.08
CA PHE A 60 -46.01 21.10 -12.49
C PHE A 60 -47.26 21.24 -13.40
N ASP A 61 -47.86 22.44 -13.36
CA ASP A 61 -49.13 22.74 -14.03
C ASP A 61 -49.01 23.15 -15.51
N ASN A 62 -47.81 23.51 -15.97
CA ASN A 62 -47.59 24.13 -17.27
C ASN A 62 -46.61 23.32 -18.14
N GLU A 63 -46.21 23.87 -19.28
CA GLU A 63 -45.35 23.21 -20.26
C GLU A 63 -43.87 23.52 -20.00
N MET A 64 -43.05 22.47 -19.83
CA MET A 64 -41.60 22.56 -19.84
C MET A 64 -41.07 22.24 -21.23
N VAL A 65 -40.15 23.07 -21.74
CA VAL A 65 -39.48 22.86 -23.02
C VAL A 65 -37.97 22.80 -22.81
N ILE A 66 -37.35 21.73 -23.27
CA ILE A 66 -35.91 21.52 -23.34
C ILE A 66 -35.50 21.69 -24.80
N TYR A 67 -34.76 22.75 -25.11
CA TYR A 67 -34.18 22.95 -26.44
C TYR A 67 -32.81 22.29 -26.49
N ILE A 68 -32.55 21.49 -27.52
CA ILE A 68 -31.36 20.66 -27.66
C ILE A 68 -30.62 21.04 -28.93
N ASP A 69 -29.32 21.26 -28.80
CA ASP A 69 -28.35 21.40 -29.90
C ASP A 69 -27.40 20.20 -29.82
N SER A 70 -27.47 19.34 -30.83
CA SER A 70 -26.80 18.03 -30.85
C SER A 70 -26.12 17.72 -32.18
N ARG A 71 -26.23 18.60 -33.19
CA ARG A 71 -25.55 18.46 -34.47
C ARG A 71 -25.30 19.83 -35.10
N THR A 72 -24.47 19.88 -36.14
CA THR A 72 -24.27 21.12 -36.89
C THR A 72 -25.56 21.55 -37.60
N GLY A 73 -25.99 22.78 -37.37
CA GLY A 73 -27.23 23.33 -37.93
C GLY A 73 -28.06 23.97 -36.83
N GLY A 74 -29.39 23.99 -37.01
CA GLY A 74 -30.31 24.50 -36.00
C GLY A 74 -30.58 26.00 -36.08
N PHE A 75 -31.08 26.56 -34.98
CA PHE A 75 -31.59 27.93 -34.91
C PHE A 75 -31.10 28.64 -33.66
N SER A 76 -30.68 29.89 -33.80
CA SER A 76 -30.22 30.74 -32.69
C SER A 76 -31.34 31.43 -31.90
N SER A 77 -32.59 31.33 -32.37
CA SER A 77 -33.75 31.78 -31.62
C SER A 77 -35.05 31.14 -32.13
N THR A 78 -36.12 31.27 -31.34
CA THR A 78 -37.47 30.83 -31.73
C THR A 78 -38.24 31.86 -32.57
N VAL A 79 -37.59 32.95 -33.03
CA VAL A 79 -38.27 34.10 -33.66
C VAL A 79 -38.91 33.78 -35.02
N ASP A 80 -38.42 32.76 -35.71
CA ASP A 80 -38.91 32.36 -37.04
C ASP A 80 -39.71 31.04 -36.99
N PHE A 81 -39.94 30.52 -35.78
CA PHE A 81 -40.84 29.41 -35.58
C PHE A 81 -42.30 29.88 -35.78
N ALA A 82 -43.09 29.08 -36.49
CA ALA A 82 -44.49 29.37 -36.78
C ALA A 82 -45.27 28.07 -37.08
N ASP A 83 -45.26 27.14 -36.13
CA ASP A 83 -46.02 25.90 -36.24
C ASP A 83 -47.53 26.22 -36.32
N PRO A 84 -48.27 25.80 -37.37
CA PRO A 84 -49.69 26.12 -37.53
C PRO A 84 -50.61 25.35 -36.56
N ASP A 85 -50.13 24.35 -35.82
CA ASP A 85 -50.94 23.53 -34.93
C ASP A 85 -51.33 24.27 -33.63
N ASN A 86 -52.45 24.99 -33.71
CA ASN A 86 -52.90 25.93 -32.67
C ASN A 86 -53.61 25.30 -31.47
N GLY A 87 -53.98 24.01 -31.59
CA GLY A 87 -54.65 23.24 -30.54
C GLY A 87 -53.68 22.54 -29.59
N ASP A 88 -52.41 22.40 -29.99
CA ASP A 88 -51.37 21.74 -29.22
C ASP A 88 -50.61 22.75 -28.34
N LYS A 89 -50.75 22.60 -27.01
CA LYS A 89 -50.05 23.45 -26.04
C LYS A 89 -48.52 23.29 -26.10
N LEU A 90 -48.03 22.07 -26.35
CA LEU A 90 -46.59 21.76 -26.32
C LEU A 90 -45.89 22.38 -27.53
N ARG A 91 -46.47 22.26 -28.73
CA ARG A 91 -45.95 22.93 -29.93
C ARG A 91 -45.97 24.45 -29.80
N ARG A 92 -47.01 25.02 -29.17
CA ARG A 92 -47.04 26.45 -28.85
C ARG A 92 -45.98 26.86 -27.84
N ALA A 93 -45.69 26.01 -26.86
CA ALA A 93 -44.64 26.25 -25.89
C ALA A 93 -43.25 26.28 -26.56
N ILE A 94 -42.99 25.36 -27.50
CA ILE A 94 -41.76 25.32 -28.32
C ILE A 94 -41.67 26.56 -29.23
N ASN A 95 -42.78 26.94 -29.88
CA ASN A 95 -42.82 28.12 -30.73
C ASN A 95 -42.57 29.42 -29.93
N GLY A 96 -43.04 29.46 -28.69
CA GLY A 96 -43.08 30.68 -27.88
C GLY A 96 -44.03 31.73 -28.45
N ALA A 97 -44.99 31.34 -29.30
CA ALA A 97 -45.99 32.25 -29.86
C ALA A 97 -47.33 31.54 -30.04
N GLY A 98 -48.43 32.27 -29.79
CA GLY A 98 -49.73 31.83 -30.25
C GLY A 98 -49.86 32.03 -31.77
N THR A 99 -50.66 31.19 -32.40
CA THR A 99 -50.69 31.03 -33.87
C THR A 99 -51.93 31.66 -34.51
N PHE A 100 -52.69 32.46 -33.73
CA PHE A 100 -53.82 33.25 -34.19
C PHE A 100 -53.47 34.74 -34.25
N ALA A 101 -54.20 35.49 -35.09
CA ALA A 101 -53.96 36.92 -35.28
C ALA A 101 -54.14 37.69 -33.96
N GLY A 102 -53.09 38.41 -33.54
CA GLY A 102 -53.06 39.17 -32.29
C GLY A 102 -52.65 38.37 -31.05
N ALA A 103 -52.23 37.10 -31.21
CA ALA A 103 -51.70 36.33 -30.10
C ALA A 103 -50.37 36.88 -29.57
N THR A 104 -50.12 36.68 -28.28
CA THR A 104 -48.84 37.04 -27.67
C THR A 104 -47.71 36.10 -28.08
N ARG A 105 -46.49 36.63 -28.06
CA ARG A 105 -45.23 35.92 -28.30
C ARG A 105 -44.26 36.24 -27.18
N SER A 106 -43.43 35.29 -26.83
CA SER A 106 -42.23 35.46 -26.01
C SER A 106 -41.14 34.63 -26.71
N THR A 107 -40.18 35.29 -27.33
CA THR A 107 -39.08 34.64 -28.07
C THR A 107 -38.02 34.15 -27.11
N VAL A 108 -37.41 33.00 -27.41
CA VAL A 108 -36.18 32.55 -26.75
C VAL A 108 -35.02 32.79 -27.69
N ASN A 109 -34.07 33.62 -27.28
CA ASN A 109 -32.76 33.74 -27.93
C ASN A 109 -31.78 32.80 -27.21
N PHE A 110 -31.18 31.88 -27.95
CA PHE A 110 -30.20 30.93 -27.43
C PHE A 110 -28.84 31.61 -27.20
N PRO A 111 -28.02 31.10 -26.28
CA PRO A 111 -26.71 31.69 -26.01
C PRO A 111 -25.80 31.55 -27.23
N VAL A 112 -24.79 32.42 -27.32
CA VAL A 112 -23.79 32.33 -28.38
C VAL A 112 -23.12 30.95 -28.35
N GLY A 113 -23.12 30.28 -29.50
CA GLY A 113 -22.56 28.93 -29.65
C GLY A 113 -23.57 27.80 -29.48
N MET A 114 -24.85 28.10 -29.24
CA MET A 114 -25.95 27.13 -29.26
C MET A 114 -26.91 27.44 -30.41
N GLU A 115 -27.14 26.47 -31.28
CA GLU A 115 -28.12 26.51 -32.37
C GLU A 115 -29.08 25.31 -32.22
N ALA A 116 -30.25 25.53 -31.61
CA ALA A 116 -31.14 24.43 -31.26
C ALA A 116 -31.67 23.71 -32.52
N ASP A 117 -31.53 22.39 -32.54
CA ASP A 117 -32.02 21.48 -33.60
C ASP A 117 -33.34 20.82 -33.22
N PHE A 118 -33.50 20.49 -31.94
CA PHE A 118 -34.60 19.67 -31.43
C PHE A 118 -35.22 20.32 -30.18
N ALA A 119 -36.45 19.92 -29.87
CA ALA A 119 -37.07 20.27 -28.60
C ALA A 119 -37.85 19.10 -28.01
N ILE A 120 -37.63 18.88 -26.71
CA ILE A 120 -38.54 18.08 -25.88
C ILE A 120 -39.53 19.05 -25.25
N ALA A 121 -40.83 18.76 -25.35
CA ALA A 121 -41.84 19.48 -24.59
C ALA A 121 -42.74 18.51 -23.83
N VAL A 122 -42.98 18.81 -22.56
CA VAL A 122 -43.70 17.94 -21.64
C VAL A 122 -44.67 18.71 -20.73
N ASN A 123 -45.84 18.13 -20.50
CA ASN A 123 -46.80 18.50 -19.46
C ASN A 123 -47.40 17.22 -18.86
N THR A 124 -48.43 17.34 -18.00
CA THR A 124 -49.05 16.17 -17.34
C THR A 124 -49.85 15.24 -18.25
N SER A 125 -50.11 15.66 -19.49
CA SER A 125 -50.90 14.87 -20.45
C SER A 125 -50.02 14.13 -21.46
N PHE A 126 -48.89 14.71 -21.85
CA PHE A 126 -48.02 14.15 -22.87
C PHE A 126 -46.60 14.73 -22.77
N GLY A 127 -45.62 13.97 -23.27
CA GLY A 127 -44.26 14.42 -23.50
C GLY A 127 -43.75 13.91 -24.84
N GLY A 128 -43.27 14.81 -25.68
CA GLY A 128 -42.78 14.49 -27.02
C GLY A 128 -41.44 15.13 -27.35
N LEU A 129 -40.80 14.59 -28.38
CA LEU A 129 -39.60 15.10 -29.02
C LEU A 129 -39.92 15.51 -30.46
N TRP A 130 -39.49 16.71 -30.84
CA TRP A 130 -39.72 17.30 -32.16
C TRP A 130 -38.43 17.83 -32.78
N GLU A 131 -38.36 17.77 -34.11
CA GLU A 131 -37.35 18.50 -34.89
C GLU A 131 -37.81 19.95 -35.09
N LEU A 132 -36.91 20.91 -34.87
CA LEU A 132 -37.21 22.32 -35.04
C LEU A 132 -37.12 22.70 -36.52
N VAL A 133 -38.07 23.51 -36.98
CA VAL A 133 -38.12 24.03 -38.35
C VAL A 133 -38.71 25.44 -38.35
N ASN A 134 -38.15 26.31 -39.19
CA ASN A 134 -38.69 27.65 -39.40
C ASN A 134 -39.94 27.62 -40.28
N ASN A 135 -40.93 28.45 -39.94
CA ASN A 135 -42.12 28.71 -40.76
C ASN A 135 -42.90 27.47 -41.23
N ALA A 136 -42.85 26.37 -40.47
CA ALA A 136 -43.52 25.11 -40.77
C ALA A 136 -43.94 24.38 -39.48
N SER A 137 -44.71 23.31 -39.62
CA SER A 137 -45.07 22.44 -38.49
C SER A 137 -43.88 21.58 -38.09
N PHE A 138 -43.64 21.47 -36.78
CA PHE A 138 -42.54 20.69 -36.21
C PHE A 138 -42.76 19.18 -36.42
N PRO A 139 -41.87 18.49 -37.16
CA PRO A 139 -41.92 17.04 -37.28
C PRO A 139 -41.83 16.38 -35.92
N PHE A 140 -42.82 15.53 -35.60
CA PHE A 140 -42.79 14.70 -34.40
C PHE A 140 -41.86 13.50 -34.61
N ILE A 141 -40.99 13.24 -33.63
CA ILE A 141 -40.02 12.14 -33.69
C ILE A 141 -40.48 10.98 -32.81
N SER A 142 -40.58 11.20 -31.50
CA SER A 142 -40.90 10.16 -30.53
C SER A 142 -41.62 10.72 -29.29
N GLY A 143 -42.36 9.85 -28.59
CA GLY A 143 -42.90 10.16 -27.28
C GLY A 143 -41.85 9.84 -26.23
N VAL A 144 -41.59 10.76 -25.30
CA VAL A 144 -40.47 10.63 -24.36
C VAL A 144 -40.90 10.18 -22.96
N GLY A 145 -42.17 10.37 -22.60
CA GLY A 145 -42.66 10.17 -21.23
C GLY A 145 -43.03 11.49 -20.57
N ASN A 146 -43.85 11.42 -19.53
CA ASN A 146 -44.44 12.58 -18.87
C ASN A 146 -44.87 12.25 -17.43
N PRO A 147 -45.05 13.26 -16.56
CA PRO A 147 -45.61 13.01 -15.25
C PRO A 147 -47.07 12.58 -15.36
N THR A 148 -47.46 11.63 -14.51
CA THR A 148 -48.82 11.14 -14.31
C THR A 148 -49.73 12.15 -13.59
N SER A 149 -49.14 13.09 -12.86
CA SER A 149 -49.86 14.20 -12.19
C SER A 149 -48.95 15.42 -11.97
N ASN A 150 -49.55 16.60 -11.77
CA ASN A 150 -48.82 17.85 -11.49
C ASN A 150 -48.11 17.86 -10.13
N THR A 151 -48.38 16.91 -9.24
CA THR A 151 -47.75 16.78 -7.91
C THR A 151 -46.70 15.68 -7.85
N GLU A 152 -46.54 14.89 -8.91
CA GLU A 152 -45.53 13.85 -8.98
C GLU A 152 -44.14 14.45 -8.69
N THR A 153 -43.39 13.79 -7.81
CA THR A 153 -42.11 14.32 -7.31
C THR A 153 -40.98 14.11 -8.30
N SER A 154 -41.08 13.09 -9.15
CA SER A 154 -40.07 12.75 -10.14
C SER A 154 -40.70 12.02 -11.31
N PHE A 155 -40.29 12.34 -12.54
CA PHE A 155 -40.70 11.61 -13.74
C PHE A 155 -39.53 11.50 -14.73
N THR A 156 -39.66 10.60 -15.71
CA THR A 156 -38.60 10.32 -16.69
C THR A 156 -39.02 10.68 -18.11
N MET A 157 -38.04 11.10 -18.91
CA MET A 157 -38.13 11.31 -20.34
C MET A 157 -37.01 10.52 -21.01
N SER A 158 -37.33 9.60 -21.92
CA SER A 158 -36.35 8.73 -22.59
C SER A 158 -36.49 8.77 -24.11
N PHE A 159 -35.36 8.80 -24.81
CA PHE A 159 -35.27 8.84 -26.28
C PHE A 159 -33.94 8.27 -26.75
N SER A 160 -33.82 7.90 -28.02
CA SER A 160 -32.56 7.40 -28.58
C SER A 160 -31.66 8.57 -29.00
N LYS A 161 -30.33 8.40 -28.95
CA LYS A 161 -29.39 9.39 -29.50
C LYS A 161 -29.62 9.65 -31.00
N ALA A 162 -30.11 8.64 -31.73
CA ALA A 162 -30.49 8.79 -33.13
C ALA A 162 -31.69 9.73 -33.34
N ASP A 163 -32.59 9.83 -32.35
CA ASP A 163 -33.75 10.73 -32.40
C ASP A 163 -33.32 12.20 -32.42
N ILE A 164 -32.19 12.53 -31.77
CA ILE A 164 -31.57 13.86 -31.79
C ILE A 164 -30.41 13.95 -32.79
N GLY A 165 -30.41 13.09 -33.81
CA GLY A 165 -29.48 13.20 -34.94
C GLY A 165 -28.02 12.86 -34.64
N ILE A 166 -27.70 12.27 -33.48
CA ILE A 166 -26.35 11.80 -33.16
C ILE A 166 -26.12 10.45 -33.86
N GLY A 167 -24.99 10.33 -34.57
CA GLY A 167 -24.66 9.12 -35.30
C GLY A 167 -24.44 7.91 -34.39
N VAL A 168 -24.67 6.70 -34.92
CA VAL A 168 -24.55 5.45 -34.15
C VAL A 168 -23.17 5.24 -33.55
N SER A 169 -22.12 5.74 -34.20
CA SER A 169 -20.72 5.65 -33.78
C SER A 169 -20.21 6.90 -33.08
N ASP A 170 -21.03 7.96 -33.01
CA ASP A 170 -20.67 9.20 -32.35
C ASP A 170 -21.02 9.10 -30.87
N ALA A 171 -20.17 9.73 -30.05
CA ALA A 171 -20.40 9.88 -28.61
C ALA A 171 -21.63 10.76 -28.36
N ILE A 172 -22.41 10.44 -27.33
CA ILE A 172 -23.53 11.29 -26.93
C ILE A 172 -22.99 12.59 -26.33
N GLU A 173 -23.16 13.67 -27.06
CA GLU A 173 -22.84 15.03 -26.62
C GLU A 173 -23.91 15.98 -27.17
N PHE A 174 -24.48 16.82 -26.30
CA PHE A 174 -25.42 17.86 -26.70
C PHE A 174 -25.50 18.97 -25.67
N THR A 175 -25.76 20.19 -26.12
CA THR A 175 -26.07 21.32 -25.22
C THR A 175 -27.56 21.56 -25.14
N PHE A 176 -28.03 22.10 -24.02
CA PHE A 176 -29.45 22.37 -23.82
C PHE A 176 -29.73 23.59 -22.93
N VAL A 177 -30.93 24.15 -23.10
CA VAL A 177 -31.54 25.10 -22.16
C VAL A 177 -32.97 24.69 -21.90
N VAL A 178 -33.51 25.06 -20.74
CA VAL A 178 -34.87 24.70 -20.34
C VAL A 178 -35.69 25.94 -20.01
N THR A 179 -36.93 25.98 -20.50
CA THR A 179 -37.90 27.03 -20.16
C THR A 179 -39.20 26.42 -19.66
N TYR A 180 -39.93 27.17 -18.83
CA TYR A 180 -41.24 26.79 -18.33
C TYR A 180 -42.28 27.88 -18.65
N LEU A 181 -43.43 27.51 -19.24
CA LEU A 181 -44.44 28.48 -19.69
C LEU A 181 -45.85 27.89 -19.80
N ASP A 182 -46.88 28.74 -19.74
CA ASP A 182 -48.25 28.39 -20.12
C ASP A 182 -48.46 28.64 -21.62
N GLY A 183 -48.65 27.55 -22.38
CA GLY A 183 -48.85 27.57 -23.83
C GLY A 183 -50.14 28.26 -24.31
N PHE A 184 -51.08 28.56 -23.40
CA PHE A 184 -52.31 29.35 -23.65
C PHE A 184 -52.40 30.63 -22.81
N GLY A 185 -51.36 30.96 -22.05
CA GLY A 185 -51.33 32.12 -21.16
C GLY A 185 -51.31 33.46 -21.90
N GLY A 186 -51.76 34.54 -21.26
CA GLY A 186 -51.58 35.91 -21.76
C GLY A 186 -52.24 36.24 -23.10
N GLY A 187 -53.18 35.43 -23.61
CA GLY A 187 -53.73 35.61 -24.95
C GLY A 187 -52.83 35.02 -26.05
N GLY A 188 -51.97 34.07 -25.72
CA GLY A 188 -51.02 33.43 -26.63
C GLY A 188 -50.13 32.49 -25.84
N VAL A 189 -49.00 32.99 -25.36
CA VAL A 189 -48.12 32.30 -24.41
C VAL A 189 -47.77 33.21 -23.23
N PHE A 190 -47.41 32.63 -22.07
CA PHE A 190 -46.87 33.37 -20.93
C PHE A 190 -45.74 32.59 -20.25
N ARG A 191 -44.52 33.11 -20.30
CA ARG A 191 -43.30 32.45 -19.82
C ARG A 191 -42.95 32.81 -18.37
N SER A 192 -42.50 31.78 -17.64
CA SER A 192 -41.95 31.88 -16.29
C SER A 192 -40.48 32.29 -16.30
N ASP A 193 -39.97 32.75 -15.16
CA ASP A 193 -38.53 32.93 -14.92
C ASP A 193 -37.80 31.64 -14.50
N GLU A 194 -38.51 30.51 -14.45
CA GLU A 194 -37.98 29.20 -14.08
C GLU A 194 -37.37 28.45 -15.29
N GLY A 195 -36.17 27.88 -15.10
CA GLY A 195 -35.48 27.14 -16.17
C GLY A 195 -34.07 26.68 -15.81
N TYR A 196 -33.34 26.24 -16.83
CA TYR A 196 -31.94 25.77 -16.77
C TYR A 196 -31.13 26.52 -17.83
N GLY A 197 -29.87 26.83 -17.52
CA GLY A 197 -29.06 27.84 -18.21
C GLY A 197 -29.24 29.24 -17.62
N ASN A 198 -28.24 30.11 -17.81
CA ASN A 198 -28.25 31.48 -17.28
C ASN A 198 -28.91 32.47 -18.25
N GLY A 199 -29.44 33.56 -17.74
CA GLY A 199 -29.97 34.67 -18.55
C GLY A 199 -31.49 34.89 -18.45
N LEU A 200 -32.22 33.98 -17.80
CA LEU A 200 -33.61 34.22 -17.41
C LEU A 200 -33.67 35.39 -16.40
N PRO A 201 -34.49 36.42 -16.64
CA PRO A 201 -34.59 37.56 -15.74
C PRO A 201 -35.30 37.16 -14.43
N THR A 202 -35.03 37.88 -13.35
CA THR A 202 -35.79 37.71 -12.10
C THR A 202 -37.20 38.27 -12.27
N GLY A 203 -38.22 37.43 -12.00
CA GLY A 203 -39.63 37.75 -12.23
C GLY A 203 -40.09 37.31 -13.63
N ASN A 204 -41.33 36.82 -13.72
CA ASN A 204 -41.90 36.25 -14.95
C ASN A 204 -41.74 37.20 -16.16
N PRO A 205 -40.99 36.80 -17.21
CA PRO A 205 -40.90 37.54 -18.47
C PRO A 205 -42.26 37.74 -19.14
N GLY A 206 -43.18 36.78 -18.92
CA GLY A 206 -44.52 36.77 -19.47
C GLY A 206 -44.49 36.70 -21.00
N THR A 207 -44.75 37.84 -21.65
CA THR A 207 -44.76 37.99 -23.12
C THR A 207 -43.54 38.72 -23.65
N SER A 208 -42.55 38.99 -22.79
CA SER A 208 -41.29 39.60 -23.23
C SER A 208 -40.36 38.53 -23.78
N ASP A 209 -39.49 38.88 -24.72
CA ASP A 209 -38.42 37.99 -25.18
C ASP A 209 -37.41 37.74 -24.05
N ILE A 210 -36.80 36.55 -24.06
CA ILE A 210 -35.71 36.18 -23.15
C ILE A 210 -34.44 35.85 -23.95
N THR A 211 -33.29 36.02 -23.32
CA THR A 211 -31.99 35.68 -23.92
C THR A 211 -31.16 34.90 -22.91
N PHE A 212 -30.85 33.66 -23.24
CA PHE A 212 -29.90 32.87 -22.47
C PHE A 212 -28.47 33.37 -22.72
N THR A 213 -27.66 33.39 -21.67
CA THR A 213 -26.24 33.75 -21.74
C THR A 213 -25.34 32.52 -21.68
N THR A 214 -25.83 31.38 -21.17
CA THR A 214 -25.14 30.09 -21.17
C THR A 214 -26.13 28.94 -21.35
N SER A 215 -25.66 27.82 -21.91
CA SER A 215 -26.36 26.54 -21.96
C SER A 215 -25.73 25.53 -21.00
N GLU A 216 -26.45 24.46 -20.72
CA GLU A 216 -25.92 23.26 -20.07
C GLU A 216 -25.32 22.32 -21.14
N LEU A 217 -24.33 21.50 -20.76
CA LEU A 217 -23.69 20.51 -21.65
C LEU A 217 -23.81 19.12 -21.06
N TYR A 218 -24.44 18.19 -21.79
CA TYR A 218 -24.34 16.77 -21.51
C TYR A 218 -23.29 16.11 -22.40
N ARG A 219 -22.48 15.26 -21.80
CA ARG A 219 -21.49 14.41 -22.48
C ARG A 219 -21.46 13.04 -21.81
N GLU A 220 -21.52 11.97 -22.61
CA GLU A 220 -21.33 10.61 -22.11
C GLU A 220 -19.95 10.43 -21.47
N SER A 221 -19.84 9.44 -20.57
CA SER A 221 -18.58 9.06 -19.93
C SER A 221 -17.77 8.20 -20.89
N THR A 222 -16.48 8.49 -21.03
CA THR A 222 -15.54 7.59 -21.70
C THR A 222 -14.74 6.81 -20.66
N THR A 223 -14.73 5.48 -20.78
CA THR A 223 -13.82 4.62 -20.02
C THR A 223 -12.51 4.45 -20.79
N TYR A 224 -11.43 4.98 -20.23
CA TYR A 224 -10.07 4.80 -20.71
C TYR A 224 -9.41 3.64 -19.97
N THR A 225 -9.02 2.61 -20.70
CA THR A 225 -8.30 1.45 -20.16
C THR A 225 -6.84 1.51 -20.54
N TYR A 226 -5.93 1.39 -19.57
CA TYR A 226 -4.50 1.24 -19.80
C TYR A 226 -4.08 -0.22 -19.65
N ASN A 227 -3.54 -0.79 -20.73
CA ASN A 227 -2.86 -2.08 -20.74
C ASN A 227 -1.69 -2.00 -21.74
N SER A 228 -0.51 -1.65 -21.26
CA SER A 228 0.67 -1.22 -22.04
C SER A 228 0.46 0.01 -22.95
N SER A 229 -0.79 0.42 -23.18
CA SER A 229 -1.22 1.59 -23.94
C SER A 229 -2.66 1.96 -23.55
N TRP A 230 -3.05 3.22 -23.75
CA TRP A 230 -4.41 3.68 -23.49
C TRP A 230 -5.37 3.36 -24.65
N SER A 231 -6.57 2.90 -24.30
CA SER A 231 -7.70 2.70 -25.22
C SER A 231 -8.95 3.36 -24.61
N PRO A 232 -9.83 4.00 -25.39
CA PRO A 232 -9.81 4.11 -26.86
C PRO A 232 -8.75 5.07 -27.41
N SER A 233 -8.21 5.94 -26.58
CA SER A 233 -7.12 6.87 -26.92
C SER A 233 -6.41 7.32 -25.64
N ASP A 234 -5.35 8.12 -25.75
CA ASP A 234 -4.66 8.69 -24.59
C ASP A 234 -5.52 9.79 -23.91
N PRO A 235 -5.88 9.65 -22.62
CA PRO A 235 -6.71 10.64 -21.92
C PRO A 235 -5.96 11.92 -21.53
N ASN A 236 -4.63 11.95 -21.66
CA ASN A 236 -3.81 13.08 -21.23
C ASN A 236 -4.26 14.40 -21.85
N GLY A 237 -4.78 15.31 -21.00
CA GLY A 237 -5.22 16.65 -21.41
C GLY A 237 -6.55 16.72 -22.17
N THR A 238 -7.22 15.60 -22.39
CA THR A 238 -8.46 15.52 -23.19
C THR A 238 -9.66 15.04 -22.38
N SER A 239 -9.42 14.24 -21.34
CA SER A 239 -10.48 13.70 -20.49
C SER A 239 -11.08 14.76 -19.54
N THR A 240 -12.28 14.45 -19.07
CA THR A 240 -13.16 15.30 -18.28
C THR A 240 -13.46 14.66 -16.93
N LEU A 241 -14.10 15.41 -16.02
CA LEU A 241 -14.54 14.92 -14.71
C LEU A 241 -15.68 13.89 -14.79
N ASN A 242 -16.13 13.52 -15.99
CA ASN A 242 -17.10 12.45 -16.22
C ASN A 242 -16.44 11.12 -16.64
N ASP A 243 -15.15 11.13 -17.02
CA ASP A 243 -14.47 9.97 -17.62
C ASP A 243 -13.86 9.04 -16.58
N ILE A 244 -13.74 7.75 -16.90
CA ILE A 244 -13.25 6.72 -15.98
C ILE A 244 -11.91 6.19 -16.47
N PHE A 245 -10.92 6.04 -15.59
CA PHE A 245 -9.65 5.40 -15.92
C PHE A 245 -9.57 4.03 -15.26
N LEU A 246 -9.26 3.00 -16.04
CA LEU A 246 -9.00 1.65 -15.58
C LEU A 246 -7.59 1.21 -15.99
N ILE A 247 -6.67 1.17 -15.04
CA ILE A 247 -5.28 0.79 -15.27
C ILE A 247 -5.13 -0.67 -14.85
N THR A 248 -4.89 -1.56 -15.81
CA THR A 248 -4.95 -3.02 -15.58
C THR A 248 -3.59 -3.70 -15.60
N SER A 249 -2.56 -3.05 -16.16
CA SER A 249 -1.18 -3.56 -16.20
C SER A 249 -0.20 -2.42 -16.42
N ASP A 250 1.10 -2.71 -16.25
CA ASP A 250 2.22 -1.80 -16.47
C ASP A 250 2.07 -0.46 -15.73
N ASN A 251 2.86 0.55 -16.11
CA ASN A 251 2.80 1.89 -15.54
C ASN A 251 2.11 2.87 -16.51
N ALA A 252 0.93 3.35 -16.15
CA ALA A 252 0.25 4.44 -16.83
C ALA A 252 0.87 5.79 -16.42
N ILE A 253 1.19 6.64 -17.40
CA ILE A 253 1.82 7.95 -17.14
C ILE A 253 0.83 9.07 -17.48
N ILE A 254 0.56 9.92 -16.48
CA ILE A 254 -0.13 11.21 -16.66
C ILE A 254 0.93 12.30 -16.79
N SER A 255 1.07 12.81 -18.01
CA SER A 255 2.11 13.75 -18.45
C SER A 255 1.60 15.16 -18.75
N THR A 256 0.29 15.36 -18.76
CA THR A 256 -0.37 16.68 -18.86
C THR A 256 -1.53 16.78 -17.88
N ASN A 257 -1.95 18.00 -17.52
CA ASN A 257 -3.09 18.19 -16.61
C ASN A 257 -4.33 17.47 -17.15
N THR A 258 -4.90 16.59 -16.33
CA THR A 258 -5.90 15.60 -16.77
C THR A 258 -6.99 15.49 -15.71
N ASN A 259 -8.23 15.26 -16.14
CA ASN A 259 -9.37 15.11 -15.24
C ASN A 259 -9.98 13.70 -15.38
N ALA A 260 -10.50 13.16 -14.29
CA ALA A 260 -11.26 11.92 -14.30
C ALA A 260 -12.37 12.01 -13.25
N LYS A 261 -13.42 11.22 -13.44
CA LYS A 261 -14.41 10.93 -12.42
C LYS A 261 -13.86 9.93 -11.41
N LEU A 262 -13.41 8.78 -11.92
CA LEU A 262 -12.93 7.63 -11.17
C LEU A 262 -11.64 7.14 -11.80
N VAL A 263 -10.67 6.75 -10.97
CA VAL A 263 -9.45 6.09 -11.43
C VAL A 263 -9.28 4.81 -10.63
N THR A 264 -9.11 3.67 -11.29
CA THR A 264 -8.83 2.38 -10.63
C THR A 264 -7.51 1.82 -11.13
N VAL A 265 -6.62 1.49 -10.20
CA VAL A 265 -5.33 0.83 -10.46
C VAL A 265 -5.40 -0.60 -9.95
N SER A 266 -5.38 -1.55 -10.88
CA SER A 266 -5.48 -2.98 -10.57
C SER A 266 -4.23 -3.51 -9.86
N PRO A 267 -4.31 -4.62 -9.13
CA PRO A 267 -3.14 -5.24 -8.50
C PRO A 267 -2.01 -5.47 -9.52
N GLY A 268 -0.78 -5.08 -9.17
CA GLY A 268 0.40 -5.20 -10.03
C GLY A 268 0.52 -4.14 -11.13
N ALA A 269 -0.48 -3.26 -11.29
CA ALA A 269 -0.38 -2.11 -12.18
C ALA A 269 0.09 -0.86 -11.44
N ALA A 270 0.52 0.15 -12.18
CA ALA A 270 1.06 1.38 -11.63
C ALA A 270 0.54 2.64 -12.33
N LEU A 271 0.52 3.74 -11.58
CA LEU A 271 0.15 5.07 -12.05
C LEU A 271 1.21 6.07 -11.62
N THR A 272 1.77 6.80 -12.58
CA THR A 272 2.74 7.87 -12.34
C THR A 272 2.17 9.21 -12.79
N ILE A 273 2.26 10.23 -11.94
CA ILE A 273 1.89 11.61 -12.30
C ILE A 273 3.19 12.41 -12.37
N ASN A 274 3.50 12.93 -13.55
CA ASN A 274 4.74 13.66 -13.79
C ASN A 274 4.81 14.97 -12.99
N SER A 275 6.04 15.45 -12.78
CA SER A 275 6.28 16.72 -12.09
C SER A 275 5.55 17.88 -12.78
N GLY A 276 4.91 18.74 -11.99
CA GLY A 276 4.16 19.90 -12.50
C GLY A 276 2.81 19.57 -13.15
N VAL A 277 2.39 18.31 -13.14
CA VAL A 277 1.11 17.85 -13.69
C VAL A 277 0.09 17.66 -12.57
N ASN A 278 -1.17 18.01 -12.83
CA ASN A 278 -2.29 17.73 -11.93
C ASN A 278 -3.23 16.67 -12.53
N LEU A 279 -3.52 15.62 -11.77
CA LEU A 279 -4.64 14.71 -11.99
C LEU A 279 -5.76 15.08 -11.03
N ASN A 280 -6.86 15.64 -11.54
CA ASN A 280 -8.05 15.92 -10.74
C ASN A 280 -9.03 14.76 -10.86
N VAL A 281 -9.42 14.16 -9.74
CA VAL A 281 -10.36 13.05 -9.67
C VAL A 281 -11.60 13.50 -8.89
N ALA A 282 -12.77 13.45 -9.53
CA ALA A 282 -14.01 13.97 -8.96
C ALA A 282 -14.52 13.13 -7.78
N ASP A 283 -14.50 11.80 -7.93
CA ASP A 283 -15.02 10.86 -6.94
C ASP A 283 -13.86 10.22 -6.16
N ALA A 284 -13.14 9.26 -6.74
CA ALA A 284 -12.06 8.55 -6.06
C ALA A 284 -10.98 8.01 -7.01
N LEU A 285 -9.74 7.97 -6.52
CA LEU A 285 -8.66 7.19 -7.08
C LEU A 285 -8.45 5.96 -6.19
N THR A 286 -8.78 4.78 -6.70
CA THR A 286 -8.73 3.51 -5.97
C THR A 286 -7.54 2.67 -6.44
N LEU A 287 -6.74 2.21 -5.48
CA LEU A 287 -5.63 1.28 -5.64
C LEU A 287 -6.00 -0.06 -5.05
N GLU A 288 -5.81 -1.14 -5.79
CA GLU A 288 -6.19 -2.49 -5.40
C GLU A 288 -4.99 -3.39 -5.14
N SER A 289 -5.20 -4.45 -4.37
CA SER A 289 -4.21 -5.50 -4.16
C SER A 289 -4.86 -6.88 -3.96
N VAL A 290 -4.03 -7.91 -4.08
CA VAL A 290 -4.32 -9.30 -3.73
C VAL A 290 -3.16 -9.83 -2.87
N SER A 291 -3.25 -11.09 -2.42
CA SER A 291 -2.30 -11.68 -1.45
C SER A 291 -0.83 -11.63 -1.84
N ASN A 292 -0.51 -11.51 -3.13
CA ASN A 292 0.87 -11.50 -3.63
C ASN A 292 1.13 -10.41 -4.68
N SER A 293 0.22 -9.45 -4.85
CA SER A 293 0.38 -8.40 -5.87
C SER A 293 -0.33 -7.12 -5.46
N TYR A 294 0.37 -6.00 -5.56
CA TYR A 294 -0.04 -4.69 -5.06
C TYR A 294 0.11 -3.64 -6.17
N SER A 295 -0.86 -2.74 -6.28
CA SER A 295 -0.77 -1.60 -7.20
C SER A 295 0.20 -0.53 -6.69
N SER A 296 0.64 0.37 -7.57
CA SER A 296 1.54 1.47 -7.19
C SER A 296 1.07 2.83 -7.72
N LEU A 297 1.13 3.86 -6.89
CA LEU A 297 0.92 5.25 -7.25
C LEU A 297 2.16 6.07 -6.89
N ILE A 298 2.79 6.69 -7.89
CA ILE A 298 3.93 7.60 -7.70
C ILE A 298 3.53 8.99 -8.22
N PRO A 299 3.03 9.89 -7.35
CA PRO A 299 2.77 11.26 -7.71
C PRO A 299 4.03 12.10 -7.49
N VAL A 300 4.71 12.46 -8.58
CA VAL A 300 5.70 13.54 -8.62
C VAL A 300 5.00 14.89 -8.83
N GLY A 301 3.86 14.87 -9.53
CA GLY A 301 2.90 15.97 -9.61
C GLY A 301 1.87 15.95 -8.48
N THR A 302 0.70 16.53 -8.75
CA THR A 302 -0.41 16.64 -7.78
C THR A 302 -1.55 15.70 -8.16
N VAL A 303 -2.11 15.02 -7.16
CA VAL A 303 -3.38 14.31 -7.25
C VAL A 303 -4.38 15.07 -6.39
N THR A 304 -5.47 15.54 -6.99
CA THR A 304 -6.56 16.23 -6.30
C THR A 304 -7.77 15.30 -6.24
N GLY A 305 -8.31 15.05 -5.06
CA GLY A 305 -9.39 14.09 -4.83
C GLY A 305 -9.04 13.09 -3.74
N THR A 306 -9.98 12.23 -3.38
CA THR A 306 -9.77 11.17 -2.39
C THR A 306 -8.99 10.01 -2.99
N VAL A 307 -7.92 9.57 -2.30
CA VAL A 307 -7.21 8.33 -2.64
C VAL A 307 -7.62 7.23 -1.67
N ILE A 308 -8.02 6.09 -2.22
CA ILE A 308 -8.42 4.88 -1.50
C ILE A 308 -7.43 3.78 -1.84
N TYR A 309 -6.79 3.17 -0.85
CA TYR A 309 -5.93 2.02 -1.02
C TYR A 309 -6.54 0.79 -0.36
N ASN A 310 -6.98 -0.18 -1.16
CA ASN A 310 -7.52 -1.46 -0.72
C ASN A 310 -6.37 -2.47 -0.60
N ARG A 311 -5.86 -2.62 0.62
CA ARG A 311 -4.75 -3.50 0.98
C ARG A 311 -5.25 -4.89 1.37
N TYR A 312 -4.71 -5.94 0.76
CA TYR A 312 -4.92 -7.30 1.22
C TYR A 312 -4.26 -7.54 2.58
N VAL A 313 -5.02 -8.12 3.50
CA VAL A 313 -4.59 -8.53 4.85
C VAL A 313 -5.03 -9.99 5.08
N ASN A 314 -4.14 -10.81 5.61
CA ASN A 314 -4.43 -12.20 5.94
C ASN A 314 -5.53 -12.31 7.00
N ASP A 315 -6.30 -13.40 6.94
CA ASP A 315 -7.22 -13.74 8.01
C ASP A 315 -6.48 -14.22 9.26
N ASN A 316 -7.08 -13.96 10.42
CA ASN A 316 -6.59 -14.46 11.71
C ASN A 316 -6.91 -15.95 11.87
N GLY A 317 -6.31 -16.75 10.98
CA GLY A 317 -6.36 -18.20 10.99
C GLY A 317 -5.29 -18.83 11.87
N PRO A 318 -5.37 -20.14 12.14
CA PRO A 318 -4.35 -20.89 12.88
C PRO A 318 -2.99 -20.98 12.16
N ILE A 319 -2.93 -20.54 10.91
CA ILE A 319 -1.78 -20.45 10.03
C ILE A 319 -1.94 -19.07 9.37
N ASN A 320 -0.97 -18.15 9.47
CA ASN A 320 -1.00 -16.76 8.95
C ASN A 320 -1.58 -15.68 9.90
N GLY A 321 -1.74 -15.97 11.20
CA GLY A 321 -2.74 -15.35 12.07
C GLY A 321 -2.72 -13.82 12.29
N ASN A 322 -1.69 -13.07 11.89
CA ASN A 322 -1.69 -11.61 11.95
C ASN A 322 -0.73 -11.02 10.92
N ASP A 323 -1.14 -9.98 10.20
CA ASP A 323 -0.22 -9.18 9.41
C ASP A 323 0.29 -7.95 10.16
N LEU A 324 1.48 -7.51 9.77
CA LEU A 324 1.99 -6.18 10.08
C LEU A 324 1.69 -5.25 8.90
N ILE A 325 0.95 -4.17 9.17
CA ILE A 325 0.49 -3.21 8.17
C ILE A 325 0.78 -1.77 8.58
N SER A 326 0.66 -0.83 7.67
CA SER A 326 0.80 0.61 7.88
C SER A 326 -0.12 1.35 6.91
N ALA A 327 -0.35 2.64 7.15
CA ALA A 327 -1.21 3.46 6.29
C ALA A 327 -0.41 3.96 5.07
N PRO A 328 -0.76 3.54 3.83
CA PRO A 328 -0.11 4.02 2.60
C PRO A 328 -0.57 5.42 2.17
N VAL A 329 -1.59 5.96 2.85
CA VAL A 329 -2.13 7.32 2.69
C VAL A 329 -2.36 7.93 4.07
N SER A 330 -2.56 9.24 4.15
CA SER A 330 -2.63 9.96 5.43
C SER A 330 -3.86 10.85 5.55
N GLY A 331 -4.31 11.04 6.79
CA GLY A 331 -5.45 11.88 7.14
C GLY A 331 -6.64 11.13 7.76
N GLN A 332 -6.58 9.81 7.87
CA GLN A 332 -7.67 9.00 8.43
C GLN A 332 -7.53 8.84 9.95
N GLN A 333 -8.63 9.04 10.68
CA GLN A 333 -8.75 8.68 12.10
C GLN A 333 -9.15 7.20 12.24
N PHE A 334 -8.73 6.55 13.33
CA PHE A 334 -8.98 5.13 13.54
C PHE A 334 -10.47 4.77 13.55
N ASN A 335 -11.33 5.48 14.28
CA ASN A 335 -12.77 5.22 14.30
C ASN A 335 -13.43 5.25 12.90
N THR A 336 -12.94 6.09 12.00
CA THR A 336 -13.43 6.16 10.62
C THR A 336 -12.88 5.01 9.79
N PHE A 337 -11.60 4.69 9.99
CA PHE A 337 -10.96 3.53 9.38
C PHE A 337 -11.65 2.23 9.77
N ILE A 338 -11.85 1.96 11.06
CA ILE A 338 -12.46 0.70 11.52
C ILE A 338 -13.94 0.60 11.12
N GLY A 339 -14.66 1.73 11.10
CA GLY A 339 -16.04 1.78 10.58
C GLY A 339 -16.17 1.40 9.10
N ASN A 340 -15.14 1.68 8.28
CA ASN A 340 -15.07 1.25 6.89
C ASN A 340 -14.57 -0.19 6.72
N ASN A 341 -13.95 -0.77 7.74
CA ASN A 341 -13.25 -2.05 7.72
C ASN A 341 -13.82 -3.04 8.75
N THR A 342 -15.14 -3.27 8.68
CA THR A 342 -15.84 -4.18 9.59
C THR A 342 -15.45 -5.66 9.43
N ASN A 343 -14.54 -5.96 8.51
CA ASN A 343 -13.94 -7.29 8.31
C ASN A 343 -12.74 -7.55 9.23
N ILE A 344 -12.14 -6.52 9.84
CA ILE A 344 -11.11 -6.71 10.88
C ILE A 344 -11.73 -7.44 12.07
N LEU A 345 -11.02 -8.44 12.62
CA LEU A 345 -11.56 -9.28 13.68
C LEU A 345 -11.86 -8.46 14.94
N ALA A 346 -13.13 -8.44 15.34
CA ALA A 346 -13.56 -7.81 16.59
C ALA A 346 -13.50 -8.79 17.77
N ASN A 347 -13.24 -8.27 18.97
CA ASN A 347 -13.38 -9.03 20.20
C ASN A 347 -14.87 -9.35 20.45
N PRO A 348 -15.28 -10.63 20.52
CA PRO A 348 -16.70 -10.98 20.71
C PRO A 348 -17.31 -10.50 22.03
N SER A 349 -16.48 -10.13 23.01
CA SER A 349 -16.89 -9.78 24.38
C SER A 349 -16.60 -8.32 24.76
N GLY A 350 -16.12 -7.49 23.83
CA GLY A 350 -15.70 -6.10 24.08
C GLY A 350 -15.74 -5.24 22.83
N THR A 351 -15.24 -4.02 22.95
CA THR A 351 -15.15 -3.02 21.87
C THR A 351 -13.79 -3.00 21.17
N ASP A 352 -12.83 -3.77 21.68
CA ASP A 352 -11.51 -3.90 21.08
C ASP A 352 -11.57 -4.68 19.78
N VAL A 353 -10.70 -4.32 18.83
CA VAL A 353 -10.51 -5.04 17.58
C VAL A 353 -9.06 -5.51 17.46
N LEU A 354 -8.81 -6.48 16.58
CA LEU A 354 -7.48 -6.94 16.22
C LEU A 354 -6.79 -5.91 15.31
N PHE A 355 -6.50 -4.77 15.91
CA PHE A 355 -5.76 -3.66 15.35
C PHE A 355 -5.09 -2.89 16.48
N GLY A 356 -3.81 -2.55 16.34
CA GLY A 356 -3.11 -1.70 17.31
C GLY A 356 -1.63 -1.56 17.03
N GLY A 357 -0.99 -0.66 17.76
CA GLY A 357 0.45 -0.41 17.67
C GLY A 357 1.30 -1.48 18.36
N PHE A 358 2.61 -1.24 18.36
CA PHE A 358 3.60 -2.00 19.13
C PHE A 358 4.20 -1.12 20.23
N ASP A 359 4.06 -1.55 21.47
CA ASP A 359 4.64 -0.91 22.65
C ASP A 359 5.94 -1.63 23.03
N ASN A 360 7.07 -0.98 22.76
CA ASN A 360 8.39 -1.52 23.06
C ASN A 360 8.82 -1.36 24.53
N ASP A 361 7.98 -0.74 25.37
CA ASP A 361 8.13 -0.68 26.82
C ASP A 361 7.39 -1.82 27.54
N ASN A 362 6.50 -2.56 26.85
CA ASN A 362 5.68 -3.60 27.45
C ASN A 362 6.16 -5.03 27.08
N ALA A 363 6.83 -5.69 28.03
CA ALA A 363 7.36 -7.05 27.81
C ALA A 363 6.28 -8.15 27.78
N THR A 364 5.08 -7.91 28.32
CA THR A 364 4.04 -8.93 28.48
C THR A 364 2.98 -8.87 27.40
N GLU A 365 2.58 -7.68 26.99
CA GLU A 365 1.53 -7.41 25.99
C GLU A 365 2.02 -6.32 25.04
N PRO A 366 3.07 -6.58 24.23
CA PRO A 366 3.70 -5.56 23.39
C PRO A 366 2.86 -5.13 22.20
N TYR A 367 1.77 -5.82 21.89
CA TYR A 367 0.87 -5.43 20.81
C TYR A 367 -0.45 -4.98 21.38
N GLU A 368 -0.80 -3.73 21.09
CA GLU A 368 -2.03 -3.13 21.55
C GLU A 368 -3.24 -3.70 20.81
N LEU A 369 -4.40 -3.59 21.44
CA LEU A 369 -5.70 -3.74 20.82
C LEU A 369 -6.45 -2.43 21.05
N TRP A 370 -6.94 -1.81 19.98
CA TRP A 370 -7.62 -0.53 20.05
C TRP A 370 -9.13 -0.71 20.09
N ASP A 371 -9.79 0.19 20.82
CA ASP A 371 -11.25 0.29 20.92
C ASP A 371 -11.83 0.90 19.64
N GLU A 372 -12.92 0.36 19.11
CA GLU A 372 -13.57 0.84 17.87
C GLU A 372 -13.96 2.34 17.88
N THR A 373 -14.04 2.95 19.07
CA THR A 373 -14.34 4.38 19.25
C THR A 373 -13.10 5.27 19.32
N ASP A 374 -11.89 4.71 19.27
CA ASP A 374 -10.63 5.45 19.33
C ASP A 374 -10.50 6.42 18.13
N THR A 375 -10.11 7.65 18.42
CA THR A 375 -9.97 8.75 17.43
C THR A 375 -8.51 9.00 17.04
N THR A 376 -7.60 8.18 17.54
CA THR A 376 -6.16 8.27 17.25
C THR A 376 -5.93 8.23 15.74
N PRO A 377 -5.21 9.20 15.17
CA PRO A 377 -4.90 9.19 13.74
C PRO A 377 -3.99 8.03 13.36
N LEU A 378 -4.27 7.40 12.21
CA LEU A 378 -3.31 6.50 11.57
C LEU A 378 -2.13 7.32 11.06
N THR A 379 -0.98 7.19 11.73
CA THR A 379 0.19 8.01 11.46
C THR A 379 1.04 7.38 10.36
N ALA A 380 1.42 8.17 9.37
CA ALA A 380 2.25 7.73 8.26
C ALA A 380 3.56 7.09 8.76
N GLY A 381 3.85 5.89 8.30
CA GLY A 381 5.12 5.20 8.57
C GLY A 381 5.16 4.45 9.90
N VAL A 382 4.15 4.62 10.76
CA VAL A 382 3.95 3.77 11.94
C VAL A 382 3.33 2.46 11.49
N GLY A 383 3.81 1.33 12.02
CA GLY A 383 3.23 0.03 11.74
C GLY A 383 2.24 -0.40 12.84
N TYR A 384 1.29 -1.24 12.43
CA TYR A 384 0.19 -1.76 13.23
C TYR A 384 0.06 -3.25 12.98
N ARG A 385 -0.36 -4.01 13.99
CA ARG A 385 -0.74 -5.41 13.82
C ARG A 385 -2.22 -5.48 13.48
N SER A 386 -2.61 -6.29 12.50
CA SER A 386 -4.03 -6.54 12.22
C SER A 386 -4.28 -7.95 11.66
N GLY A 387 -5.51 -8.43 11.78
CA GLY A 387 -5.96 -9.69 11.19
C GLY A 387 -7.44 -9.66 10.85
N ILE A 388 -7.81 -10.26 9.72
CA ILE A 388 -9.19 -10.31 9.24
C ILE A 388 -9.97 -11.43 9.94
N ASP A 389 -11.24 -11.22 10.22
CA ASP A 389 -12.12 -12.29 10.71
C ASP A 389 -12.16 -13.43 9.68
N PRO A 390 -11.80 -14.68 10.03
CA PRO A 390 -11.82 -15.83 9.11
C PRO A 390 -13.17 -16.10 8.43
N VAL A 391 -14.28 -15.53 8.94
CA VAL A 391 -15.61 -15.64 8.31
C VAL A 391 -16.01 -14.40 7.48
N ALA A 392 -15.14 -13.40 7.36
CA ALA A 392 -15.41 -12.21 6.56
C ALA A 392 -15.51 -12.53 5.06
N GLY A 393 -16.31 -11.75 4.33
CA GLY A 393 -16.47 -11.89 2.88
C GLY A 393 -15.34 -11.31 2.03
N SER A 394 -14.37 -10.62 2.65
CA SER A 394 -13.25 -9.96 1.98
C SER A 394 -12.07 -9.77 2.93
N ASN A 395 -10.86 -9.94 2.38
CA ASN A 395 -9.58 -9.70 3.04
C ASN A 395 -9.01 -8.30 2.76
N LEU A 396 -9.77 -7.43 2.09
CA LEU A 396 -9.33 -6.08 1.77
C LEU A 396 -9.60 -5.13 2.94
N VAL A 397 -8.57 -4.38 3.32
CA VAL A 397 -8.61 -3.27 4.26
C VAL A 397 -8.41 -1.97 3.48
N SER A 398 -9.38 -1.06 3.59
CA SER A 398 -9.43 0.20 2.86
C SER A 398 -8.86 1.34 3.70
N PHE A 399 -7.80 1.96 3.20
CA PHE A 399 -7.22 3.19 3.72
C PHE A 399 -7.64 4.36 2.84
N GLU A 400 -8.20 5.42 3.43
CA GLU A 400 -8.68 6.60 2.71
C GLU A 400 -7.93 7.85 3.15
N GLY A 401 -7.41 8.63 2.19
CA GLY A 401 -6.77 9.89 2.52
C GLY A 401 -6.00 10.53 1.38
N THR A 402 -4.93 11.22 1.76
CA THR A 402 -4.03 11.95 0.86
C THR A 402 -2.69 11.23 0.72
N VAL A 403 -2.07 11.32 -0.44
CA VAL A 403 -0.78 10.65 -0.70
C VAL A 403 0.37 11.42 -0.08
N ASN A 404 1.26 10.70 0.61
CA ASN A 404 2.51 11.25 1.10
C ASN A 404 3.47 11.54 -0.07
N THR A 405 3.67 12.83 -0.36
CA THR A 405 4.55 13.31 -1.45
C THR A 405 5.87 13.90 -0.96
N GLY A 406 5.97 14.17 0.35
CA GLY A 406 7.16 14.70 1.01
C GLY A 406 7.85 13.66 1.90
N LEU A 407 8.89 14.11 2.60
CA LEU A 407 9.56 13.36 3.65
C LEU A 407 8.56 12.96 4.75
N VAL A 408 8.50 11.66 5.07
CA VAL A 408 7.84 11.15 6.27
C VAL A 408 8.91 10.77 7.27
N GLU A 409 8.76 11.23 8.52
CA GLU A 409 9.69 10.91 9.61
C GLU A 409 8.97 10.15 10.73
N VAL A 410 9.58 9.07 11.21
CA VAL A 410 9.04 8.25 12.30
C VAL A 410 10.09 8.12 13.40
N ALA A 411 9.75 8.58 14.59
CA ALA A 411 10.65 8.46 15.74
C ALA A 411 10.77 7.00 16.19
N ILE A 412 11.99 6.56 16.48
CA ILE A 412 12.31 5.25 17.05
C ILE A 412 13.20 5.39 18.27
N ASN A 413 13.05 4.47 19.22
CA ASN A 413 13.81 4.43 20.46
C ASN A 413 14.06 2.98 20.90
N GLN A 414 14.98 2.79 21.84
CA GLN A 414 14.99 1.56 22.62
C GLN A 414 13.97 1.71 23.75
N GLY A 415 12.96 0.84 23.75
CA GLY A 415 12.05 0.70 24.87
C GLY A 415 12.70 -0.08 26.00
N SER A 416 12.09 -0.01 27.17
CA SER A 416 12.51 -0.71 28.38
C SER A 416 12.33 -2.22 28.30
N ALA A 417 11.49 -2.72 27.38
CA ALA A 417 11.28 -4.14 27.14
C ALA A 417 11.95 -4.64 25.84
N SER A 418 12.04 -3.80 24.80
CA SER A 418 12.57 -4.20 23.50
C SER A 418 13.23 -3.03 22.76
N ILE A 419 14.26 -3.32 21.96
CA ILE A 419 14.88 -2.36 21.04
C ILE A 419 14.08 -2.20 19.73
N LEU A 420 13.07 -3.03 19.52
CA LEU A 420 12.29 -3.09 18.29
C LEU A 420 11.31 -1.93 18.20
N ASN A 421 11.06 -1.49 16.97
CA ASN A 421 10.04 -0.51 16.64
C ASN A 421 9.27 -1.05 15.43
N LEU A 422 7.95 -1.04 15.52
CA LEU A 422 7.08 -1.43 14.41
C LEU A 422 6.80 -0.21 13.53
N VAL A 423 7.30 -0.26 12.31
CA VAL A 423 7.17 0.79 11.31
C VAL A 423 6.60 0.20 10.03
N GLY A 424 6.32 1.00 9.01
CA GLY A 424 5.86 0.45 7.75
C GLY A 424 5.94 1.42 6.59
N ASN A 425 5.66 0.92 5.40
CA ASN A 425 5.72 1.71 4.18
C ASN A 425 4.57 2.74 4.13
N PRO A 426 4.86 4.06 4.19
CA PRO A 426 3.86 5.12 4.21
C PRO A 426 3.34 5.50 2.81
N PHE A 427 3.79 4.81 1.76
CA PHE A 427 3.50 5.18 0.38
C PHE A 427 2.50 4.21 -0.26
N PRO A 428 1.67 4.68 -1.21
CA PRO A 428 0.82 3.83 -2.03
C PRO A 428 1.62 3.21 -3.19
N SER A 429 2.92 2.94 -3.00
CA SER A 429 3.86 2.32 -3.93
C SER A 429 4.81 1.41 -3.15
N TYR A 430 5.55 0.54 -3.82
CA TYR A 430 6.62 -0.20 -3.13
C TYR A 430 7.68 0.77 -2.60
N LEU A 431 8.29 0.39 -1.48
CA LEU A 431 9.41 1.07 -0.86
C LEU A 431 10.70 0.28 -1.15
N ASP A 432 11.70 0.96 -1.72
CA ASP A 432 13.05 0.43 -1.90
C ASP A 432 13.70 0.21 -0.53
N ALA A 433 13.82 -1.07 -0.15
CA ALA A 433 14.33 -1.48 1.15
C ALA A 433 15.82 -1.13 1.32
N GLN A 434 16.62 -1.21 0.25
CA GLN A 434 18.05 -0.93 0.30
C GLN A 434 18.32 0.57 0.43
N ALA A 435 17.56 1.40 -0.29
CA ALA A 435 17.60 2.84 -0.13
C ALA A 435 17.17 3.26 1.29
N PHE A 436 16.10 2.64 1.82
CA PHE A 436 15.66 2.85 3.20
C PHE A 436 16.74 2.51 4.23
N LEU A 437 17.34 1.33 4.15
CA LEU A 437 18.39 0.91 5.08
C LEU A 437 19.62 1.83 5.02
N THR A 438 20.04 2.19 3.80
CA THR A 438 21.19 3.09 3.60
C THR A 438 20.94 4.47 4.19
N GLN A 439 19.75 5.04 3.99
CA GLN A 439 19.38 6.35 4.53
C GLN A 439 19.33 6.35 6.06
N ASN A 440 18.89 5.25 6.67
CA ASN A 440 18.55 5.17 8.08
C ASN A 440 19.59 4.46 8.95
N ALA A 441 20.69 3.96 8.38
CA ALA A 441 21.69 3.16 9.10
C ALA A 441 22.21 3.81 10.40
N ALA A 442 22.30 5.14 10.46
CA ALA A 442 22.83 5.86 11.62
C ALA A 442 21.92 5.82 12.86
N VAL A 443 20.62 5.57 12.69
CA VAL A 443 19.65 5.50 13.82
C VAL A 443 19.29 4.06 14.20
N LEU A 444 19.72 3.07 13.41
CA LEU A 444 19.50 1.65 13.65
C LEU A 444 20.60 1.04 14.55
N ASP A 445 20.27 -0.05 15.26
CA ASP A 445 21.27 -0.78 16.02
C ASP A 445 22.35 -1.34 15.08
N PRO A 446 23.65 -1.11 15.34
CA PRO A 446 24.73 -1.60 14.47
C PRO A 446 24.72 -3.11 14.22
N SER A 447 24.16 -3.89 15.16
CA SER A 447 24.02 -5.36 15.06
C SER A 447 22.82 -5.78 14.22
N ALA A 448 21.94 -4.84 13.87
CA ALA A 448 20.66 -5.08 13.23
C ALA A 448 20.27 -3.91 12.29
N VAL A 449 21.22 -3.47 11.45
CA VAL A 449 20.94 -2.55 10.33
C VAL A 449 20.25 -3.32 9.20
N VAL A 450 19.08 -3.87 9.50
CA VAL A 450 18.29 -4.76 8.66
C VAL A 450 16.80 -4.49 8.87
N ILE A 451 15.98 -4.97 7.94
CA ILE A 451 14.53 -5.02 8.09
C ILE A 451 14.14 -6.45 8.45
N TYR A 452 13.29 -6.60 9.46
CA TYR A 452 12.63 -7.87 9.78
C TYR A 452 11.18 -7.82 9.29
N GLY A 453 10.94 -8.41 8.12
CA GLY A 453 9.60 -8.53 7.54
C GLY A 453 8.94 -9.81 8.02
N TYR A 454 7.78 -9.70 8.67
CA TYR A 454 7.00 -10.87 9.09
C TYR A 454 6.58 -11.70 7.86
N ASN A 455 6.79 -13.02 7.88
CA ASN A 455 6.59 -13.90 6.73
C ASN A 455 5.93 -15.25 7.07
N ASP A 456 5.27 -15.37 8.23
CA ASP A 456 4.57 -16.55 8.76
C ASP A 456 4.86 -17.85 8.01
N SER A 457 6.01 -18.47 8.32
CA SER A 457 6.27 -19.83 7.88
C SER A 457 5.45 -20.78 8.75
N THR A 458 4.71 -21.68 8.12
CA THR A 458 3.76 -22.62 8.74
C THR A 458 4.35 -23.63 9.74
N ASN A 459 5.59 -23.43 10.19
CA ASN A 459 6.34 -24.35 11.03
C ASN A 459 6.79 -23.75 12.37
N GLY A 460 6.23 -22.62 12.81
CA GLY A 460 5.99 -22.25 14.22
C GLY A 460 7.15 -22.23 15.24
N THR A 461 8.39 -22.54 14.86
CA THR A 461 9.55 -22.64 15.78
C THR A 461 10.89 -22.44 15.07
N SER A 462 10.91 -21.83 13.88
CA SER A 462 12.10 -21.72 13.03
C SER A 462 12.50 -20.31 12.66
N ALA A 463 13.79 -20.11 12.37
CA ALA A 463 14.45 -18.89 11.91
C ALA A 463 13.81 -18.15 10.70
N ASP A 464 12.66 -18.62 10.21
CA ASP A 464 11.92 -18.13 9.06
C ASP A 464 10.54 -17.54 9.44
N ASP A 465 10.29 -17.18 10.71
CA ASP A 465 9.11 -16.36 11.12
C ASP A 465 9.25 -14.89 10.68
N TYR A 466 10.48 -14.48 10.38
CA TYR A 466 10.80 -13.19 9.78
C TYR A 466 11.79 -13.36 8.64
N THR A 467 11.46 -12.75 7.50
CA THR A 467 12.40 -12.49 6.42
C THR A 467 13.31 -11.34 6.80
N ILE A 468 14.62 -11.61 6.88
CA ILE A 468 15.63 -10.58 7.08
C ILE A 468 16.00 -9.99 5.72
N ILE A 469 15.87 -8.67 5.56
CA ILE A 469 16.36 -7.92 4.40
C ILE A 469 17.58 -7.11 4.85
N SER A 470 18.73 -7.36 4.24
CA SER A 470 20.01 -6.73 4.53
C SER A 470 20.75 -6.39 3.24
N ALA A 471 22.01 -5.94 3.33
CA ALA A 471 22.85 -5.70 2.15
C ALA A 471 23.23 -7.00 1.41
N ILE A 472 23.21 -8.15 2.10
CA ILE A 472 23.63 -9.46 1.55
C ILE A 472 22.51 -10.47 1.43
N GLU A 473 21.45 -10.33 2.21
CA GLU A 473 20.34 -11.27 2.28
C GLU A 473 19.05 -10.59 1.81
N ASN A 474 18.32 -11.25 0.91
CA ASN A 474 17.06 -10.75 0.36
C ASN A 474 17.15 -9.31 -0.18
N ASN A 475 18.32 -8.90 -0.69
CA ASN A 475 18.64 -7.52 -1.03
C ASN A 475 17.91 -6.97 -2.29
N THR A 476 17.08 -7.79 -2.92
CA THR A 476 16.17 -7.40 -4.01
C THR A 476 14.71 -7.32 -3.57
N LEU A 477 14.37 -7.76 -2.35
CA LEU A 477 13.01 -7.65 -1.83
C LEU A 477 12.72 -6.20 -1.42
N ASN A 478 11.49 -5.78 -1.71
CA ASN A 478 10.99 -4.43 -1.42
C ASN A 478 9.74 -4.53 -0.57
N ILE A 479 9.41 -3.44 0.13
CA ILE A 479 8.28 -3.44 1.07
C ILE A 479 7.01 -3.00 0.35
N ALA A 480 5.97 -3.83 0.38
CA ALA A 480 4.71 -3.55 -0.31
C ALA A 480 4.01 -2.29 0.24
N PRO A 481 3.14 -1.63 -0.53
CA PRO A 481 2.38 -0.46 -0.06
C PRO A 481 1.62 -0.74 1.23
N GLY A 482 1.90 -0.01 2.30
CA GLY A 482 1.28 -0.23 3.61
C GLY A 482 1.68 -1.54 4.32
N GLN A 483 2.78 -2.19 3.94
CA GLN A 483 3.32 -3.33 4.71
C GLN A 483 4.14 -2.81 5.90
N GLY A 484 3.89 -3.40 7.08
CA GLY A 484 4.63 -3.17 8.31
C GLY A 484 5.83 -4.11 8.46
N PHE A 485 6.86 -3.65 9.17
CA PHE A 485 8.08 -4.40 9.45
C PHE A 485 8.76 -3.89 10.71
N PHE A 486 9.61 -4.72 11.31
CA PHE A 486 10.40 -4.33 12.46
C PHE A 486 11.77 -3.81 12.08
N VAL A 487 12.24 -2.83 12.84
CA VAL A 487 13.63 -2.39 12.89
C VAL A 487 14.10 -2.28 14.33
N ALA A 488 15.40 -2.44 14.56
CA ALA A 488 16.00 -2.25 15.88
C ALA A 488 16.60 -0.83 15.99
N SER A 489 16.22 -0.10 17.03
CA SER A 489 16.72 1.26 17.27
C SER A 489 18.09 1.23 17.95
N SER A 490 18.96 2.16 17.55
CA SER A 490 20.20 2.43 18.27
C SER A 490 19.92 3.00 19.67
N VAL A 491 20.90 2.94 20.57
CA VAL A 491 20.80 3.53 21.92
C VAL A 491 20.48 5.02 21.90
N VAL A 492 20.94 5.75 20.87
CA VAL A 492 20.68 7.18 20.72
C VAL A 492 19.25 7.44 20.23
N GLY A 493 18.63 6.46 19.55
CA GLY A 493 17.38 6.63 18.83
C GLY A 493 17.49 7.62 17.68
N GLY A 494 16.35 8.09 17.21
CA GLY A 494 16.27 9.12 16.17
C GLY A 494 15.01 9.00 15.34
N ASN A 495 14.99 9.69 14.21
CA ASN A 495 13.90 9.61 13.26
C ASN A 495 14.34 8.80 12.05
N LEU A 496 13.58 7.76 11.73
CA LEU A 496 13.61 7.13 10.42
C LEU A 496 13.06 8.11 9.38
N GLN A 497 13.63 8.07 8.18
CA GLN A 497 13.29 8.92 7.06
C GLN A 497 12.84 8.07 5.88
N PHE A 498 11.63 8.34 5.40
CA PHE A 498 11.08 7.83 4.15
C PHE A 498 11.09 8.98 3.14
N THR A 499 12.05 8.96 2.21
CA THR A 499 12.33 10.08 1.32
C THR A 499 11.68 9.91 -0.07
N THR A 500 11.23 11.01 -0.66
CA THR A 500 10.57 11.05 -1.99
C THR A 500 11.41 11.78 -3.06
N SER A 501 12.73 11.95 -2.83
CA SER A 501 13.57 12.76 -3.72
C SER A 501 15.01 12.27 -3.87
N THR A 502 15.87 12.43 -2.86
CA THR A 502 17.29 12.02 -2.94
C THR A 502 17.71 11.23 -1.70
N PRO A 503 17.62 9.88 -1.75
CA PRO A 503 16.98 9.08 -2.82
C PRO A 503 15.44 9.21 -2.81
N ASP A 504 14.78 8.93 -3.93
CA ASP A 504 13.33 8.64 -3.92
C ASP A 504 13.20 7.15 -3.64
N MET A 505 12.60 6.80 -2.50
CA MET A 505 12.43 5.41 -2.09
C MET A 505 11.19 4.77 -2.70
N ARG A 506 10.36 5.53 -3.41
CA ARG A 506 9.15 5.01 -4.07
C ARG A 506 9.53 4.34 -5.39
N ILE A 507 9.14 3.09 -5.55
CA ILE A 507 9.42 2.32 -6.76
C ILE A 507 8.15 1.62 -7.26
N ILE A 508 8.17 1.29 -8.55
CA ILE A 508 7.21 0.38 -9.17
C ILE A 508 7.88 -0.98 -9.16
N SER A 509 7.24 -1.96 -8.54
CA SER A 509 7.71 -3.34 -8.54
C SER A 509 6.60 -4.21 -9.11
N THR A 510 6.87 -4.91 -10.21
CA THR A 510 5.92 -5.83 -10.84
C THR A 510 6.36 -7.30 -10.76
N ASP A 511 7.56 -7.57 -10.24
CA ASP A 511 8.18 -8.88 -10.30
C ASP A 511 8.61 -9.43 -8.93
N ASP A 512 8.21 -10.68 -8.67
CA ASP A 512 9.10 -11.72 -8.15
C ASP A 512 9.97 -12.18 -9.34
N ASP A 513 11.17 -11.63 -9.49
CA ASP A 513 12.17 -12.21 -10.37
C ASP A 513 13.54 -12.30 -9.69
N PHE A 514 13.72 -13.41 -8.99
CA PHE A 514 15.03 -13.97 -8.72
C PHE A 514 15.80 -14.07 -10.05
N ILE A 515 16.56 -13.02 -10.41
CA ILE A 515 17.59 -13.13 -11.43
C ILE A 515 18.67 -14.03 -10.83
N ALA A 516 18.54 -15.33 -11.07
CA ALA A 516 19.58 -16.30 -10.81
C ALA A 516 20.89 -15.81 -11.48
N GLY A 517 21.87 -15.41 -10.66
CA GLY A 517 23.21 -15.06 -11.14
C GLY A 517 23.77 -13.68 -10.78
N ARG A 518 23.11 -12.86 -9.95
CA ARG A 518 23.74 -11.62 -9.42
C ARG A 518 24.51 -11.92 -8.13
N SER A 519 25.84 -11.98 -8.27
CA SER A 519 26.86 -12.27 -7.24
C SER A 519 26.55 -13.43 -6.29
N ALA A 520 27.05 -14.63 -6.62
CA ALA A 520 27.14 -15.75 -5.69
C ALA A 520 28.12 -15.40 -4.56
N ILE A 521 27.65 -14.65 -3.56
CA ILE A 521 28.30 -14.59 -2.25
C ILE A 521 28.19 -16.00 -1.70
N SER A 522 29.33 -16.63 -1.44
CA SER A 522 29.32 -17.98 -0.89
C SER A 522 28.72 -17.95 0.51
N ASN A 523 27.92 -18.95 0.82
CA ASN A 523 27.23 -19.10 2.08
C ASN A 523 27.31 -20.56 2.57
N VAL A 524 27.12 -20.72 3.87
CA VAL A 524 26.80 -21.99 4.52
C VAL A 524 25.68 -21.73 5.50
N ASN A 525 24.56 -22.44 5.33
CA ASN A 525 23.39 -22.36 6.19
C ASN A 525 23.34 -23.62 7.06
N ILE A 526 23.50 -23.45 8.37
CA ILE A 526 23.44 -24.54 9.34
C ILE A 526 22.01 -24.65 9.87
N ASN A 527 21.47 -25.85 9.87
CA ASN A 527 20.14 -26.15 10.40
C ASN A 527 20.25 -27.00 11.67
N LEU A 528 19.54 -26.58 12.71
CA LEU A 528 19.26 -27.35 13.91
C LEU A 528 17.80 -27.80 13.87
N SER A 529 17.51 -29.10 13.99
CA SER A 529 16.14 -29.60 14.05
C SER A 529 15.91 -30.62 15.15
N ASN A 530 14.70 -30.61 15.71
CA ASN A 530 14.17 -31.68 16.56
C ASN A 530 12.95 -32.34 15.84
N ALA A 531 12.04 -32.97 16.58
CA ALA A 531 10.87 -33.63 15.99
C ALA A 531 9.78 -32.68 15.47
N THR A 532 9.71 -31.45 16.00
CA THR A 532 8.65 -30.46 15.71
C THR A 532 9.20 -29.18 15.08
N ASP A 533 10.47 -28.88 15.33
CA ASP A 533 11.09 -27.58 15.15
C ASP A 533 12.34 -27.68 14.29
N ASN A 534 12.63 -26.61 13.56
CA ASN A 534 13.88 -26.43 12.82
C ASN A 534 14.41 -25.00 13.05
N PHE A 535 15.67 -24.70 12.82
CA PHE A 535 16.21 -23.35 12.99
C PHE A 535 17.47 -23.17 12.16
N ILE A 536 17.50 -22.16 11.28
CA ILE A 536 18.60 -21.93 10.35
C ILE A 536 19.44 -20.72 10.81
N THR A 537 20.76 -20.90 10.84
CA THR A 537 21.75 -19.82 10.97
C THR A 537 22.58 -19.74 9.70
N LYS A 538 22.79 -18.53 9.18
CA LYS A 538 23.46 -18.31 7.89
C LYS A 538 24.83 -17.67 8.10
N VAL A 539 25.84 -18.21 7.43
CA VAL A 539 27.19 -17.63 7.40
C VAL A 539 27.56 -17.31 5.96
N TYR A 540 27.81 -16.04 5.66
CA TYR A 540 28.21 -15.54 4.34
C TYR A 540 29.70 -15.21 4.29
N PHE A 541 30.32 -15.44 3.14
CA PHE A 541 31.74 -15.18 2.89
C PHE A 541 31.90 -14.14 1.79
N THR A 542 32.24 -12.92 2.19
CA THR A 542 32.30 -11.76 1.28
C THR A 542 33.55 -10.93 1.47
N ALA A 543 33.98 -10.23 0.41
CA ALA A 543 35.15 -9.36 0.46
C ALA A 543 34.88 -8.02 1.18
N SER A 544 33.61 -7.74 1.49
CA SER A 544 33.16 -6.53 2.17
C SER A 544 33.04 -6.67 3.70
N SER A 545 33.43 -7.83 4.25
CA SER A 545 33.28 -8.18 5.67
C SER A 545 34.60 -8.60 6.30
N GLY A 546 34.65 -8.57 7.63
CA GLY A 546 35.78 -8.99 8.47
C GLY A 546 35.39 -10.05 9.49
N LEU A 547 36.12 -10.12 10.60
CA LEU A 547 35.83 -11.05 11.71
C LEU A 547 35.04 -10.40 12.87
N GLY A 548 34.94 -9.07 12.86
CA GLY A 548 34.16 -8.27 13.82
C GLY A 548 32.75 -7.99 13.30
N LEU A 549 32.10 -6.98 13.88
CA LEU A 549 30.76 -6.57 13.45
C LEU A 549 30.82 -5.79 12.13
N ASP A 550 30.03 -6.20 11.15
CA ASP A 550 29.82 -5.55 9.86
C ASP A 550 28.36 -5.07 9.72
N PRO A 551 28.04 -3.83 10.15
CA PRO A 551 26.67 -3.32 10.15
C PRO A 551 26.03 -3.35 8.75
N GLY A 552 24.85 -3.97 8.67
CA GLY A 552 24.07 -4.14 7.43
C GLY A 552 24.41 -5.40 6.64
N TYR A 553 25.48 -6.10 7.03
CA TYR A 553 25.84 -7.43 6.52
C TYR A 553 25.51 -8.48 7.57
N ASP A 554 25.92 -8.26 8.82
CA ASP A 554 25.47 -9.03 9.96
C ASP A 554 24.04 -8.67 10.35
N ALA A 555 23.28 -9.68 10.78
CA ALA A 555 21.92 -9.52 11.30
C ALA A 555 21.75 -10.29 12.61
N SER A 556 21.54 -9.58 13.71
CA SER A 556 21.15 -10.20 14.96
C SER A 556 19.82 -10.94 14.79
N LEU A 557 19.54 -11.89 15.68
CA LEU A 557 18.17 -12.36 15.87
C LEU A 557 17.24 -11.18 16.17
N LEU A 558 15.94 -11.34 15.90
CA LEU A 558 14.94 -10.31 16.14
C LEU A 558 15.01 -9.84 17.61
N GLY A 559 15.22 -8.53 17.80
CA GLY A 559 15.36 -7.92 19.12
C GLY A 559 16.65 -8.27 19.87
N GLY A 560 17.58 -8.99 19.25
CA GLY A 560 18.82 -9.44 19.88
C GLY A 560 18.62 -10.56 20.91
N VAL A 561 17.48 -11.28 20.84
CA VAL A 561 17.12 -12.32 21.81
C VAL A 561 16.98 -13.67 21.12
N ALA A 562 17.61 -14.70 21.69
CA ALA A 562 17.50 -16.06 21.21
C ALA A 562 16.26 -16.77 21.79
N PRO A 563 15.37 -17.37 20.96
CA PRO A 563 14.21 -18.09 21.45
C PRO A 563 14.59 -19.42 22.12
N ALA A 564 13.61 -20.06 22.76
CA ALA A 564 13.81 -21.28 23.57
C ALA A 564 14.35 -22.48 22.77
N PHE A 565 13.95 -22.61 21.50
CA PHE A 565 14.60 -23.48 20.53
C PHE A 565 15.29 -22.60 19.49
N SER A 566 16.62 -22.62 19.45
CA SER A 566 17.37 -21.81 18.48
C SER A 566 18.77 -22.29 18.21
N LEU A 567 19.26 -21.93 17.02
CA LEU A 567 20.66 -21.95 16.64
C LEU A 567 21.05 -20.53 16.23
N PHE A 568 22.19 -20.05 16.71
CA PHE A 568 22.70 -18.74 16.33
C PHE A 568 24.22 -18.73 16.36
N SER A 569 24.81 -17.74 15.70
CA SER A 569 26.26 -17.51 15.72
C SER A 569 26.61 -16.34 16.64
N HIS A 570 27.87 -16.28 17.04
CA HIS A 570 28.46 -15.08 17.62
C HIS A 570 29.64 -14.61 16.77
N LEU A 571 29.88 -13.29 16.83
CA LEU A 571 31.05 -12.68 16.20
C LEU A 571 32.35 -13.33 16.67
N VAL A 572 33.31 -13.45 15.75
CA VAL A 572 34.63 -14.06 16.02
C VAL A 572 35.50 -13.08 16.79
N GLU A 573 35.51 -11.82 16.37
CA GLU A 573 36.07 -10.70 17.13
C GLU A 573 34.96 -9.76 17.60
N GLU A 574 35.23 -8.92 18.59
CA GLU A 574 34.28 -7.90 19.06
C GLU A 574 32.95 -8.48 19.57
N ASN A 575 32.97 -9.74 19.99
CA ASN A 575 31.79 -10.43 20.51
C ASN A 575 31.27 -9.73 21.79
N MET A 576 30.06 -9.17 21.67
CA MET A 576 29.33 -8.50 22.74
C MET A 576 28.15 -9.33 23.27
N ASP A 577 28.20 -10.66 23.11
CA ASP A 577 27.14 -11.59 23.51
C ASP A 577 25.81 -11.39 22.76
N VAL A 578 25.88 -10.89 21.52
CA VAL A 578 24.70 -10.70 20.65
C VAL A 578 24.50 -11.94 19.79
N PRO A 579 23.30 -12.55 19.76
CA PRO A 579 23.02 -13.72 18.93
C PRO A 579 22.73 -13.30 17.49
N PHE A 580 23.47 -13.85 16.52
CA PHE A 580 23.32 -13.55 15.09
C PHE A 580 22.58 -14.66 14.33
N ALA A 581 21.53 -14.25 13.61
CA ALA A 581 20.81 -15.08 12.64
C ALA A 581 21.66 -15.28 11.37
N THR A 582 22.27 -14.16 10.95
CA THR A 582 23.13 -14.08 9.78
C THR A 582 24.43 -13.41 10.18
N GLN A 583 25.54 -14.06 9.89
CA GLN A 583 26.88 -13.52 10.08
C GLN A 583 27.60 -13.44 8.74
N ALA A 584 28.24 -12.32 8.46
CA ALA A 584 29.11 -12.14 7.32
C ALA A 584 30.57 -12.14 7.78
N ILE A 585 31.41 -12.92 7.11
CA ILE A 585 32.84 -12.94 7.38
C ILE A 585 33.65 -12.74 6.10
N GLY A 586 34.92 -12.37 6.28
CA GLY A 586 35.84 -12.15 5.17
C GLY A 586 35.94 -13.36 4.24
N LYS A 587 35.95 -13.10 2.94
CA LYS A 587 35.87 -14.11 1.87
C LYS A 587 36.87 -15.27 2.01
N THR A 588 38.03 -15.03 2.61
CA THR A 588 39.11 -16.03 2.77
C THR A 588 39.40 -16.39 4.22
N ASP A 589 38.67 -15.81 5.17
CA ASP A 589 38.98 -15.93 6.60
C ASP A 589 38.58 -17.30 7.16
N TYR A 590 37.90 -18.12 6.35
CA TYR A 590 37.52 -19.49 6.69
C TYR A 590 38.69 -20.44 7.01
N ASN A 591 39.94 -20.18 6.58
CA ASN A 591 41.01 -21.16 6.74
C ASN A 591 41.54 -21.32 8.18
N ASP A 592 41.32 -20.35 9.07
CA ASP A 592 41.85 -20.33 10.44
C ASP A 592 40.84 -19.75 11.44
N THR A 593 39.54 -19.79 11.09
CA THR A 593 38.48 -19.20 11.89
C THR A 593 37.54 -20.28 12.40
N THR A 594 37.21 -20.16 13.68
CA THR A 594 36.17 -20.96 14.33
C THR A 594 35.06 -20.02 14.77
N ILE A 595 33.84 -20.28 14.30
CA ILE A 595 32.65 -19.51 14.65
C ILE A 595 31.96 -20.21 15.82
N ALA A 596 31.74 -19.48 16.91
CA ALA A 596 31.00 -20.01 18.04
C ALA A 596 29.51 -20.11 17.69
N LEU A 597 28.90 -21.25 17.99
CA LEU A 597 27.47 -21.47 17.86
C LEU A 597 26.81 -21.51 19.24
N GLY A 598 25.71 -20.76 19.37
CA GLY A 598 24.80 -20.81 20.49
C GLY A 598 23.62 -21.71 20.18
N VAL A 599 23.22 -22.53 21.16
CA VAL A 599 22.10 -23.46 21.02
C VAL A 599 21.21 -23.35 22.25
N ASN A 600 19.93 -23.07 22.02
CA ASN A 600 18.89 -23.22 23.04
C ASN A 600 18.04 -24.45 22.69
N ALA A 601 17.94 -25.40 23.60
CA ALA A 601 17.12 -26.61 23.43
C ALA A 601 16.95 -27.34 24.77
N ASN A 602 15.82 -28.01 24.97
CA ASN A 602 15.55 -28.76 26.19
C ASN A 602 16.38 -30.06 26.26
N MET A 603 16.69 -30.50 27.48
CA MET A 603 17.31 -31.79 27.72
C MET A 603 16.42 -32.95 27.24
N GLY A 604 17.05 -34.05 26.83
CA GLY A 604 16.34 -35.28 26.44
C GLY A 604 15.70 -35.26 25.05
N GLU A 605 15.67 -34.12 24.37
CA GLU A 605 15.25 -34.02 22.96
C GLU A 605 16.38 -34.48 22.03
N GLN A 606 16.03 -35.16 20.94
CA GLN A 606 17.01 -35.49 19.90
C GLN A 606 17.18 -34.30 18.96
N LEU A 607 18.41 -33.79 18.90
CA LEU A 607 18.82 -32.68 18.06
C LEU A 607 19.64 -33.18 16.89
N THR A 608 19.38 -32.62 15.72
CA THR A 608 20.13 -32.90 14.48
C THR A 608 20.70 -31.60 13.92
N PHE A 609 22.02 -31.54 13.80
CA PHE A 609 22.73 -30.46 13.10
C PHE A 609 23.04 -30.93 11.68
N SER A 610 22.68 -30.11 10.70
CA SER A 610 22.81 -30.40 9.27
C SER A 610 23.17 -29.15 8.48
N ILE A 611 23.59 -29.31 7.24
CA ILE A 611 23.75 -28.20 6.28
C ILE A 611 22.48 -28.11 5.44
N ALA A 612 21.75 -27.00 5.55
CA ALA A 612 20.59 -26.71 4.71
C ALA A 612 21.01 -26.22 3.31
N GLU A 613 22.06 -25.42 3.24
CA GLU A 613 22.62 -24.88 2.00
C GLU A 613 24.14 -24.71 2.14
N ASN A 614 24.89 -25.01 1.08
CA ASN A 614 26.32 -24.76 1.02
C ASN A 614 26.74 -24.46 -0.41
N THR A 615 27.21 -23.23 -0.63
CA THR A 615 27.71 -22.76 -1.93
C THR A 615 29.22 -22.56 -1.95
N MET A 616 29.92 -23.03 -0.90
CA MET A 616 31.39 -23.01 -0.84
C MET A 616 32.01 -24.00 -1.84
N PRO A 617 33.25 -23.76 -2.30
CA PRO A 617 33.97 -24.73 -3.14
C PRO A 617 34.07 -26.09 -2.45
N ALA A 618 33.96 -27.18 -3.23
CA ALA A 618 34.00 -28.56 -2.70
C ALA A 618 35.30 -28.93 -1.95
N SER A 619 36.36 -28.14 -2.08
CA SER A 619 37.61 -28.30 -1.32
C SER A 619 37.52 -27.83 0.13
N ILE A 620 36.48 -27.07 0.47
CA ILE A 620 36.23 -26.53 1.82
C ILE A 620 35.34 -27.51 2.58
N GLU A 621 35.88 -28.01 3.68
CA GLU A 621 35.23 -28.87 4.64
C GLU A 621 34.67 -28.03 5.78
N VAL A 622 33.46 -28.38 6.23
CA VAL A 622 32.67 -27.73 7.26
C VAL A 622 32.53 -28.72 8.42
N TYR A 623 33.17 -28.41 9.53
CA TYR A 623 33.18 -29.22 10.73
C TYR A 623 32.31 -28.59 11.81
N LEU A 624 31.53 -29.43 12.50
CA LEU A 624 30.91 -29.11 13.78
C LEU A 624 31.72 -29.76 14.89
N ASP A 625 32.33 -28.93 15.72
CA ASP A 625 33.09 -29.37 16.89
C ASP A 625 32.20 -29.27 18.14
N ASP A 626 32.05 -30.38 18.86
CA ASP A 626 31.38 -30.47 20.17
C ASP A 626 32.44 -30.64 21.25
N THR A 627 32.67 -29.58 22.03
CA THR A 627 33.74 -29.53 23.03
C THR A 627 33.45 -30.37 24.26
N LEU A 628 32.18 -30.68 24.55
CA LEU A 628 31.81 -31.49 25.70
C LEU A 628 32.19 -32.96 25.48
N THR A 629 31.92 -33.47 24.29
CA THR A 629 32.26 -34.84 23.88
C THR A 629 33.63 -34.94 23.22
N SER A 630 34.28 -33.80 22.94
CA SER A 630 35.52 -33.71 22.17
C SER A 630 35.43 -34.40 20.80
N THR A 631 34.29 -34.22 20.12
CA THR A 631 34.02 -34.82 18.81
C THR A 631 33.97 -33.76 17.72
N SER A 632 34.60 -34.05 16.58
CA SER A 632 34.53 -33.23 15.37
C SER A 632 33.78 -33.99 14.27
N THR A 633 32.67 -33.43 13.79
CA THR A 633 31.82 -34.04 12.76
C THR A 633 31.96 -33.26 11.45
N LEU A 634 32.34 -33.94 10.38
CA LEU A 634 32.35 -33.36 9.04
C LEU A 634 30.91 -33.29 8.50
N LEU A 635 30.27 -32.12 8.61
CA LEU A 635 28.88 -31.91 8.22
C LEU A 635 28.64 -32.05 6.71
N ASN A 636 29.68 -31.92 5.88
CA ASN A 636 29.56 -32.22 4.44
C ASN A 636 29.25 -33.69 4.15
N ALA A 637 29.62 -34.60 5.07
CA ALA A 637 29.54 -36.04 4.85
C ALA A 637 28.36 -36.68 5.60
N ALA A 638 28.04 -36.18 6.79
CA ALA A 638 26.94 -36.69 7.60
C ALA A 638 26.45 -35.64 8.61
N ASP A 639 25.18 -35.73 8.98
CA ASP A 639 24.58 -34.94 10.05
C ASP A 639 25.16 -35.32 11.43
N TYR A 640 25.20 -34.36 12.36
CA TYR A 640 25.54 -34.63 13.77
C TYR A 640 24.25 -34.74 14.59
N VAL A 641 24.07 -35.88 15.25
CA VAL A 641 22.88 -36.16 16.07
C VAL A 641 23.29 -36.34 17.53
N LEU A 642 22.60 -35.65 18.44
CA LEU A 642 22.79 -35.80 19.87
C LEU A 642 21.47 -35.74 20.65
N THR A 643 21.51 -36.22 21.89
CA THR A 643 20.45 -36.01 22.88
C THR A 643 21.10 -35.40 24.12
N PRO A 644 20.90 -34.10 24.41
CA PRO A 644 21.53 -33.44 25.56
C PRO A 644 21.05 -34.07 26.88
N SER A 645 21.98 -34.24 27.83
CA SER A 645 21.65 -34.69 29.19
C SER A 645 21.24 -33.55 30.13
N GLU A 646 21.42 -32.31 29.69
CA GLU A 646 21.12 -31.05 30.38
C GLU A 646 20.59 -30.06 29.34
N ASP A 647 19.84 -29.05 29.78
CA ASP A 647 19.32 -28.01 28.88
C ASP A 647 20.48 -27.24 28.24
N LEU A 648 20.40 -27.04 26.93
CA LEU A 648 21.34 -26.19 26.20
C LEU A 648 20.84 -24.75 26.28
N ASN A 649 21.69 -23.83 26.74
CA ASN A 649 21.34 -22.43 26.96
C ASN A 649 22.51 -21.53 26.53
N GLY A 650 22.63 -21.31 25.23
CA GLY A 650 23.61 -20.40 24.64
C GLY A 650 24.88 -21.07 24.12
N THR A 651 26.01 -20.38 24.23
CA THR A 651 27.28 -20.73 23.58
C THR A 651 28.19 -21.59 24.47
N GLY A 652 29.35 -21.99 23.92
CA GLY A 652 30.44 -22.62 24.69
C GLY A 652 30.61 -24.12 24.45
N ARG A 653 29.69 -24.77 23.73
CA ARG A 653 29.76 -26.19 23.39
C ARG A 653 30.01 -26.47 21.91
N PHE A 654 29.31 -25.77 21.03
CA PHE A 654 29.31 -26.04 19.61
C PHE A 654 30.06 -24.96 18.84
N TYR A 655 30.85 -25.40 17.87
CA TYR A 655 31.68 -24.52 17.06
C TYR A 655 31.68 -24.98 15.61
N LEU A 656 31.60 -24.02 14.70
CA LEU A 656 31.69 -24.24 13.26
C LEU A 656 33.11 -23.89 12.81
N ARG A 657 33.80 -24.86 12.22
CA ARG A 657 35.15 -24.68 11.70
C ARG A 657 35.19 -25.04 10.23
N PHE A 658 35.88 -24.21 9.46
CA PHE A 658 36.09 -24.45 8.04
C PHE A 658 37.55 -24.83 7.82
N SER A 659 37.82 -25.78 6.92
CA SER A 659 39.21 -26.11 6.56
C SER A 659 39.33 -26.51 5.11
N ASN A 660 40.49 -26.22 4.52
CA ASN A 660 40.83 -26.73 3.21
C ASN A 660 41.44 -28.14 3.36
N SER A 661 40.82 -29.13 2.71
CA SER A 661 41.25 -30.53 2.69
C SER A 661 42.74 -30.75 2.33
N ALA A 662 43.39 -29.80 1.64
CA ALA A 662 44.81 -29.88 1.27
C ALA A 662 45.81 -29.41 2.35
N LEU A 663 45.36 -28.75 3.42
CA LEU A 663 46.21 -28.01 4.37
C LEU A 663 46.01 -28.38 5.86
N SER A 664 45.30 -29.46 6.17
CA SER A 664 44.94 -29.78 7.56
C SER A 664 46.17 -30.16 8.43
N THR A 665 46.52 -29.28 9.36
CA THR A 665 47.28 -29.61 10.57
C THR A 665 46.40 -29.32 11.78
N THR A 666 45.73 -30.33 12.31
CA THR A 666 45.02 -30.26 13.60
C THR A 666 46.05 -30.24 14.73
N ASP A 667 46.30 -29.05 15.31
CA ASP A 667 46.83 -28.90 16.68
C ASP A 667 46.67 -27.45 17.13
N ALA A 668 45.45 -27.05 17.50
CA ALA A 668 45.20 -25.81 18.21
C ALA A 668 44.41 -26.10 19.49
N ILE A 669 45.12 -26.08 20.63
CA ILE A 669 44.62 -26.35 21.99
C ILE A 669 43.49 -25.37 22.42
N PHE A 670 43.26 -24.31 21.64
CA PHE A 670 42.24 -23.29 21.86
C PHE A 670 41.13 -23.29 20.81
N ASP A 671 41.08 -24.29 19.93
CA ASP A 671 39.92 -24.51 19.06
C ASP A 671 38.71 -24.82 19.94
N GLY A 672 37.57 -24.17 19.65
CA GLY A 672 36.37 -24.28 20.49
C GLY A 672 36.43 -23.49 21.81
N ILE A 673 37.24 -22.42 21.89
CA ILE A 673 37.15 -21.41 22.96
C ILE A 673 36.63 -20.09 22.38
N SER A 674 35.61 -19.49 22.99
CA SER A 674 35.06 -18.16 22.66
C SER A 674 35.36 -17.17 23.79
N ILE A 675 35.77 -15.94 23.45
CA ILE A 675 36.05 -14.88 24.43
C ILE A 675 35.19 -13.66 24.11
N TYR A 676 34.39 -13.21 25.08
CA TYR A 676 33.42 -12.13 24.84
C TYR A 676 33.20 -11.22 26.05
N GLY A 677 32.74 -10.00 25.78
CA GLY A 677 32.42 -9.02 26.83
C GLY A 677 30.95 -9.11 27.23
N ASN A 678 30.67 -9.46 28.49
CA ASN A 678 29.33 -9.35 29.09
C ASN A 678 29.15 -7.93 29.66
N GLN A 679 28.33 -7.13 28.99
CA GLN A 679 28.15 -5.72 29.34
C GLN A 679 27.30 -5.54 30.60
N THR A 680 26.27 -6.38 30.79
CA THR A 680 25.35 -6.32 31.93
C THR A 680 26.07 -6.50 33.26
N ASN A 681 26.94 -7.50 33.36
CA ASN A 681 27.69 -7.83 34.57
C ASN A 681 29.08 -7.17 34.61
N ARG A 682 29.49 -6.46 33.54
CA ARG A 682 30.85 -5.93 33.33
C ARG A 682 31.93 -6.98 33.55
N THR A 683 31.86 -8.08 32.82
CA THR A 683 32.85 -9.17 32.87
C THR A 683 33.33 -9.59 31.49
N ILE A 684 34.54 -10.10 31.37
CA ILE A 684 35.00 -10.84 30.19
C ILE A 684 34.73 -12.32 30.42
N SER A 685 33.90 -12.93 29.58
CA SER A 685 33.57 -14.34 29.59
C SER A 685 34.50 -15.13 28.66
N ILE A 686 34.92 -16.32 29.10
CA ILE A 686 35.73 -17.28 28.36
C ILE A 686 34.95 -18.59 28.39
N ALA A 687 34.30 -18.91 27.27
CA ALA A 687 33.47 -20.09 27.11
C ALA A 687 34.20 -21.16 26.28
N GLY A 688 34.00 -22.44 26.62
CA GLY A 688 34.68 -23.58 26.00
C GLY A 688 35.51 -24.40 27.00
N GLN A 689 35.88 -25.61 26.59
CA GLN A 689 36.63 -26.54 27.43
C GLN A 689 38.13 -26.19 27.46
N LEU A 690 38.61 -25.72 28.62
CA LEU A 690 40.01 -25.31 28.78
C LEU A 690 40.90 -26.48 29.19
N THR A 691 42.16 -26.46 28.76
CA THR A 691 43.20 -27.40 29.21
C THR A 691 43.86 -26.93 30.50
N GLU A 692 44.30 -27.87 31.34
CA GLU A 692 44.99 -27.57 32.60
C GLU A 692 46.24 -26.72 32.34
N GLY A 693 46.46 -25.68 33.17
CA GLY A 693 47.57 -24.75 33.02
C GLY A 693 47.30 -23.53 32.12
N THR A 694 46.08 -23.36 31.61
CA THR A 694 45.70 -22.17 30.81
C THR A 694 45.61 -20.91 31.67
N SER A 695 46.13 -19.79 31.16
CA SER A 695 46.02 -18.47 31.79
C SER A 695 45.46 -17.44 30.81
N ALA A 696 44.64 -16.51 31.31
CA ALA A 696 44.12 -15.38 30.55
C ALA A 696 44.84 -14.09 30.94
N ASN A 697 45.32 -13.36 29.94
CA ASN A 697 45.99 -12.07 30.07
C ASN A 697 45.22 -11.01 29.29
N VAL A 698 44.76 -9.95 29.95
CA VAL A 698 43.98 -8.86 29.33
C VAL A 698 44.88 -7.63 29.18
N TYR A 699 45.02 -7.13 27.96
CA TYR A 699 45.82 -5.97 27.61
C TYR A 699 44.93 -4.82 27.12
N ASP A 700 45.32 -3.58 27.39
CA ASP A 700 44.71 -2.41 26.74
C ASP A 700 45.25 -2.18 25.32
N ILE A 701 44.68 -1.21 24.60
CA ILE A 701 45.10 -0.88 23.22
C ILE A 701 46.55 -0.41 23.09
N GLN A 702 47.18 0.05 24.18
CA GLN A 702 48.60 0.42 24.21
C GLN A 702 49.51 -0.78 24.52
N GLY A 703 48.94 -1.98 24.67
CA GLY A 703 49.66 -3.22 24.96
C GLY A 703 50.07 -3.37 26.42
N ARG A 704 49.51 -2.59 27.36
CA ARG A 704 49.78 -2.73 28.79
C ARG A 704 48.92 -3.85 29.35
N LEU A 705 49.53 -4.80 30.07
CA LEU A 705 48.81 -5.85 30.79
C LEU A 705 48.01 -5.23 31.93
N VAL A 706 46.69 -5.40 31.92
CA VAL A 706 45.77 -4.84 32.91
C VAL A 706 45.36 -5.88 33.96
N THR A 707 45.04 -7.10 33.50
CA THR A 707 44.64 -8.23 34.35
C THR A 707 45.28 -9.52 33.86
N ALA A 708 45.71 -10.39 34.77
CA ALA A 708 46.14 -11.75 34.47
C ALA A 708 45.54 -12.72 35.48
N ARG A 709 44.96 -13.84 35.01
CA ARG A 709 44.31 -14.83 35.88
C ARG A 709 44.54 -16.26 35.38
N PRO A 710 44.93 -17.21 36.24
CA PRO A 710 44.89 -18.63 35.90
C PRO A 710 43.44 -19.10 35.79
N LEU A 711 43.15 -19.89 34.77
CA LEU A 711 41.83 -20.45 34.51
C LEU A 711 41.76 -21.90 35.00
N VAL A 712 40.60 -22.33 35.50
CA VAL A 712 40.34 -23.73 35.88
C VAL A 712 39.81 -24.56 34.72
N SER A 713 40.25 -25.81 34.57
CA SER A 713 39.89 -26.69 33.44
C SER A 713 38.62 -27.52 33.67
N ASP A 714 37.98 -27.43 34.82
CA ASP A 714 36.76 -28.19 35.18
C ASP A 714 35.45 -27.43 34.89
N SER A 715 35.55 -26.24 34.30
CA SER A 715 34.42 -25.40 33.93
C SER A 715 34.51 -24.98 32.47
N THR A 716 33.38 -25.08 31.76
CA THR A 716 33.21 -24.65 30.37
C THR A 716 32.88 -23.17 30.24
N LEU A 717 32.73 -22.43 31.35
CA LEU A 717 32.51 -20.98 31.35
C LEU A 717 33.24 -20.34 32.53
N GLN A 718 34.15 -19.42 32.22
CA GLN A 718 34.84 -18.60 33.22
C GLN A 718 34.70 -17.13 32.96
N THR A 719 34.70 -16.34 34.03
CA THR A 719 34.55 -14.88 33.96
C THR A 719 35.71 -14.16 34.63
N ILE A 720 36.12 -13.06 34.02
CA ILE A 720 37.08 -12.10 34.57
C ILE A 720 36.30 -10.81 34.87
N ASP A 721 36.32 -10.37 36.12
CA ASP A 721 35.71 -9.10 36.51
C ASP A 721 36.41 -7.93 35.81
N ALA A 722 35.63 -7.15 35.06
CA ALA A 722 36.08 -6.00 34.30
C ALA A 722 35.49 -4.68 34.84
N SER A 723 34.90 -4.69 36.03
CA SER A 723 34.26 -3.52 36.65
C SER A 723 35.22 -2.33 36.82
N ASN A 724 36.51 -2.61 37.02
CA ASN A 724 37.57 -1.59 37.17
C ASN A 724 38.22 -1.16 35.84
N LEU A 725 37.82 -1.76 34.71
CA LEU A 725 38.31 -1.40 33.38
C LEU A 725 37.46 -0.27 32.79
N HIS A 726 38.10 0.65 32.08
CA HIS A 726 37.39 1.71 31.36
C HIS A 726 36.72 1.16 30.10
N THR A 727 35.66 1.83 29.64
CA THR A 727 35.05 1.59 28.32
C THR A 727 36.11 1.70 27.23
N GLY A 728 36.19 0.70 26.34
CA GLY A 728 37.20 0.66 25.28
C GLY A 728 37.48 -0.75 24.75
N VAL A 729 38.47 -0.82 23.85
CA VAL A 729 38.93 -2.07 23.23
C VAL A 729 40.05 -2.69 24.06
N TYR A 730 39.98 -4.01 24.25
CA TYR A 730 40.98 -4.80 24.96
C TYR A 730 41.39 -6.02 24.14
N ILE A 731 42.59 -6.51 24.39
CA ILE A 731 43.11 -7.73 23.78
C ILE A 731 43.22 -8.79 24.87
N VAL A 732 42.45 -9.87 24.74
CA VAL A 732 42.51 -11.01 25.65
C VAL A 732 43.38 -12.08 25.02
N LYS A 733 44.41 -12.50 25.74
CA LYS A 733 45.38 -13.50 25.31
C LYS A 733 45.35 -14.71 26.25
N LEU A 734 44.90 -15.84 25.75
CA LEU A 734 45.01 -17.14 26.41
C LEU A 734 46.39 -17.74 26.13
N VAL A 735 47.01 -18.31 27.15
CA VAL A 735 48.34 -18.94 27.07
C VAL A 735 48.33 -20.28 27.80
N ASN A 736 48.75 -21.34 27.11
CA ASN A 736 49.04 -22.65 27.68
C ASN A 736 50.31 -23.22 27.03
N GLY A 737 51.43 -23.21 27.75
CA GLY A 737 52.74 -23.56 27.20
C GLY A 737 53.14 -22.62 26.05
N ASN A 738 53.31 -23.19 24.85
CA ASN A 738 53.60 -22.43 23.62
C ASN A 738 52.33 -22.05 22.83
N ALA A 739 51.16 -22.62 23.20
CA ALA A 739 49.91 -22.29 22.54
C ALA A 739 49.43 -20.91 23.00
N VAL A 740 48.96 -20.11 22.05
CA VAL A 740 48.43 -18.77 22.27
C VAL A 740 47.17 -18.60 21.45
N LYS A 741 46.11 -18.07 22.07
CA LYS A 741 44.93 -17.52 21.38
C LYS A 741 44.77 -16.07 21.79
N THR A 742 44.51 -15.19 20.83
CA THR A 742 44.35 -13.75 21.08
C THR A 742 43.05 -13.29 20.43
N GLU A 743 42.20 -12.61 21.19
CA GLU A 743 40.96 -12.03 20.66
C GLU A 743 40.76 -10.59 21.15
N LYS A 744 40.09 -9.82 20.31
CA LYS A 744 39.75 -8.42 20.56
C LYS A 744 38.34 -8.34 21.17
N VAL A 745 38.24 -7.73 22.35
CA VAL A 745 37.00 -7.61 23.13
C VAL A 745 36.68 -6.14 23.37
N ILE A 746 35.40 -5.77 23.29
CA ILE A 746 34.91 -4.42 23.60
C ILE A 746 34.17 -4.44 24.93
N LEU A 747 34.50 -3.50 25.81
CA LEU A 747 33.79 -3.23 27.06
C LEU A 747 33.12 -1.87 26.97
N LYS A 748 31.82 -1.80 27.27
CA LYS A 748 30.99 -0.60 27.25
C LYS A 748 30.88 0.04 28.64
#